data_AF-L1L948-F1
#
_entry.id   AF-L1L948-F1
#
_cell.length_a   1.000
_cell.length_b   1.000
_cell.length_c   1.000
_cell.angle_alpha   90.00
_cell.angle_beta   90.00
_cell.angle_gamma   90.00
#
_symmetry.space_group_name_H-M   'P 1'
#
loop_
_entity.id
_entity.type
_entity.pdbx_description
1 polymer ?
#
loop_
_entity_poly.entity_id
_entity_poly.type
_entity_poly.pdbx_seq_one_letter_code
_entity_poly.pdbx_strand_id
1 'polypeptide(L)'
;MVRVTVLLYILQILGVSFCMSPRKPEEVTLDIVDPNKSSIDVLTRRPYGIHMEIYVARDGYGISSIVENQESVWKLTSGSSCNHVVVVLDRGDTPDSVAVQVEDKHGVKSFKYYEKKDRWTEVTEECFFKRFDNRVLRELVLESITVDINEDRTSKTLFKSKSGKLPFLVYAPNVGYRIERLTDKRCIIWETKLESERCIHISLYPRDDPTLGYLVVQNQDGLEELFFEKVVELWIDIDREKYLEDLVKAGFDKSTFNDNVTLDFTSVDKDVFYTNEIEIGDGSMKGHSSRPGFRMTKITEGSKIVWEGSSGEVCPYFRLIGIGDGTRLGLIFVSNAKMDKILYYREDSGNWKEVKREEYYRFHSDKNDPMYTHKGDGKVIMSSFRNKQGLRLVSYASRVANAKGDVILIHGIRSHFKSEFFASSAEWNFEHYGTPTSPHKVPFGDYHGIHEKSLISRYKYIFEHASFDGLNAFEVSPRYGYDYSLVEILNRFGYNVYGFDNQSQGLSESVAVTKCYVNDFKDHVHDVIQFVSIVKRGKFEDSSEKWNEDLVYKNIPTDKKTFLHGHSMGGNIVFQAVQEFYKNAEKGTKFVDGLIGTSAMLSLENRVDTTFKRVTKPFLGLLAWAVPEVGNPYESNNNYGSFLETFIRYNDPFYYGKRLAFKTIYSLFTACTEVNKDENIANYPKDLPTLLIHSKDDYICGVKGSKDMAEQHLKDSNVVQFVELGGTFHYLTLPQAMVFVESHLKKWFEKHG
;
A
#
# COMPACT_ATOMS: atom_id res chain seq x y z
N MET A 1 0.05 24.97 63.29
CA MET A 1 0.92 24.30 62.29
C MET A 1 1.30 22.86 62.66
N VAL A 2 1.34 22.46 63.94
CA VAL A 2 1.70 21.06 64.34
C VAL A 2 0.52 20.07 64.33
N ARG A 3 -0.74 20.53 64.42
CA ARG A 3 -1.93 19.63 64.44
C ARG A 3 -2.38 19.09 63.06
N VAL A 4 -2.02 19.76 61.95
CA VAL A 4 -2.41 19.32 60.59
C VAL A 4 -1.46 18.26 60.06
N THR A 5 -0.17 18.34 60.43
CA THR A 5 0.86 17.37 60.02
C THR A 5 0.67 16.00 60.68
N VAL A 6 0.14 15.96 61.91
CA VAL A 6 -0.15 14.69 62.62
C VAL A 6 -1.35 13.96 62.02
N LEU A 7 -2.34 14.68 61.46
CA LEU A 7 -3.51 14.05 60.83
C LEU A 7 -3.16 13.39 59.49
N LEU A 8 -2.25 13.99 58.71
CA LEU A 8 -1.77 13.44 57.44
C LEU A 8 -0.87 12.21 57.63
N TYR A 9 -0.08 12.17 58.70
CA TYR A 9 0.75 11.00 59.03
C TYR A 9 -0.08 9.80 59.52
N ILE A 10 -1.20 10.04 60.21
CA ILE A 10 -2.12 8.98 60.65
C ILE A 10 -2.88 8.37 59.44
N LEU A 11 -3.18 9.16 58.40
CA LEU A 11 -3.83 8.66 57.18
C LEU A 11 -2.90 7.79 56.30
N GLN A 12 -1.58 8.03 56.31
CA GLN A 12 -0.60 7.18 55.62
C GLN A 12 -0.37 5.83 56.32
N ILE A 13 -0.54 5.76 57.65
CA ILE A 13 -0.32 4.52 58.43
C ILE A 13 -1.54 3.59 58.38
N LEU A 14 -2.75 4.10 58.12
CA LEU A 14 -3.99 3.33 58.18
C LEU A 14 -4.39 2.59 56.89
N GLY A 15 -3.62 2.69 55.79
CA GLY A 15 -3.90 1.90 54.58
C GLY A 15 -5.33 2.06 54.02
N VAL A 16 -5.97 3.21 54.29
CA VAL A 16 -7.30 3.51 53.73
C VAL A 16 -7.08 4.04 52.33
N SER A 17 -6.96 3.11 51.38
CA SER A 17 -7.26 3.43 49.99
C SER A 17 -8.73 3.86 49.96
N PHE A 18 -8.98 5.16 49.77
CA PHE A 18 -10.30 5.58 49.31
C PHE A 18 -10.45 4.99 47.91
N CYS A 19 -10.98 3.77 47.83
CA CYS A 19 -11.65 3.29 46.63
C CYS A 19 -12.83 4.24 46.39
N MET A 20 -12.55 5.38 45.74
CA MET A 20 -13.59 6.08 45.02
C MET A 20 -14.10 5.08 44.00
N SER A 21 -15.36 4.64 44.15
CA SER A 21 -16.05 3.92 43.08
C SER A 21 -15.79 4.65 41.77
N PRO A 22 -15.47 3.95 40.66
CA PRO A 22 -15.29 4.60 39.37
C PRO A 22 -16.50 5.47 39.11
N ARG A 23 -16.30 6.78 38.96
CA ARG A 23 -17.38 7.71 38.65
C ARG A 23 -17.94 7.25 37.30
N LYS A 24 -19.24 6.97 37.23
CA LYS A 24 -19.86 6.62 35.94
C LYS A 24 -19.57 7.75 34.95
N PRO A 25 -19.16 7.42 33.71
CA PRO A 25 -18.92 8.44 32.69
C PRO A 25 -20.18 9.27 32.47
N GLU A 26 -20.00 10.56 32.19
CA GLU A 26 -21.09 11.43 31.79
C GLU A 26 -21.54 11.04 30.38
N GLU A 27 -22.78 10.56 30.28
CA GLU A 27 -23.36 10.11 29.02
C GLU A 27 -23.71 11.31 28.13
N VAL A 28 -23.21 11.32 26.90
CA VAL A 28 -23.40 12.39 25.92
C VAL A 28 -24.09 11.86 24.66
N THR A 29 -24.75 12.78 23.95
CA THR A 29 -25.23 12.57 22.59
C THR A 29 -24.18 13.09 21.62
N LEU A 30 -23.75 12.24 20.68
CA LEU A 30 -22.89 12.63 19.57
C LEU A 30 -23.76 13.14 18.42
N ASP A 31 -23.62 14.42 18.06
CA ASP A 31 -24.04 14.90 16.74
C ASP A 31 -22.89 14.70 15.75
N ILE A 32 -23.11 13.90 14.69
CA ILE A 32 -22.09 13.56 13.70
C ILE A 32 -21.81 14.69 12.70
N VAL A 33 -22.55 15.81 12.78
CA VAL A 33 -22.34 17.00 11.96
C VAL A 33 -21.69 18.12 12.77
N ASP A 34 -22.05 18.24 14.05
CA ASP A 34 -21.48 19.24 14.97
C ASP A 34 -21.10 18.60 16.32
N PRO A 35 -20.00 17.82 16.38
CA PRO A 35 -19.61 17.12 17.60
C PRO A 35 -19.13 18.09 18.68
N ASN A 36 -19.59 17.90 19.92
CA ASN A 36 -19.10 18.69 21.05
C ASN A 36 -17.64 18.34 21.39
N LYS A 37 -16.71 19.19 20.98
CA LYS A 37 -15.25 19.02 21.17
C LYS A 37 -14.80 19.03 22.64
N SER A 38 -15.65 19.42 23.59
CA SER A 38 -15.31 19.30 25.02
C SER A 38 -15.41 17.86 25.54
N SER A 39 -16.26 17.03 24.92
CA SER A 39 -16.54 15.66 25.35
C SER A 39 -16.18 14.60 24.30
N ILE A 40 -15.99 15.00 23.04
CA ILE A 40 -15.70 14.09 21.92
C ILE A 40 -14.38 14.48 21.24
N ASP A 41 -13.52 13.49 21.01
CA ASP A 41 -12.40 13.59 20.09
C ASP A 41 -12.80 13.08 18.71
N VAL A 42 -12.34 13.79 17.68
CA VAL A 42 -12.58 13.46 16.26
C VAL A 42 -11.25 13.16 15.59
N LEU A 43 -11.15 12.00 14.97
CA LEU A 43 -9.99 11.56 14.21
C LEU A 43 -10.39 11.37 12.75
N THR A 44 -9.63 11.96 11.83
CA THR A 44 -9.88 11.80 10.39
C THR A 44 -9.01 10.70 9.80
N ARG A 45 -9.60 9.83 8.97
CA ARG A 45 -8.89 8.82 8.16
C ARG A 45 -9.41 8.82 6.73
N ARG A 46 -8.54 8.39 5.81
CA ARG A 46 -8.86 8.36 4.36
C ARG A 46 -8.45 7.04 3.68
N PRO A 47 -8.97 5.87 4.10
CA PRO A 47 -8.71 4.61 3.39
C PRO A 47 -9.30 4.65 1.97
N TYR A 48 -8.52 4.26 0.98
CA TYR A 48 -8.79 4.38 -0.47
C TYR A 48 -9.15 5.81 -0.92
N GLY A 49 -8.81 6.82 -0.11
CA GLY A 49 -9.25 8.21 -0.32
C GLY A 49 -10.66 8.53 0.19
N ILE A 50 -11.40 7.55 0.71
CA ILE A 50 -12.76 7.72 1.26
C ILE A 50 -12.66 8.44 2.60
N HIS A 51 -13.36 9.57 2.74
CA HIS A 51 -13.34 10.34 3.98
C HIS A 51 -14.09 9.61 5.11
N MET A 52 -13.40 9.39 6.22
CA MET A 52 -13.97 8.83 7.45
C MET A 52 -13.64 9.72 8.64
N GLU A 53 -14.64 9.95 9.48
CA GLU A 53 -14.49 10.54 10.81
C GLU A 53 -14.72 9.49 11.88
N ILE A 54 -13.84 9.45 12.87
CA ILE A 54 -13.89 8.52 13.99
C ILE A 54 -14.06 9.32 15.26
N TYR A 55 -15.13 9.06 15.99
CA TYR A 55 -15.49 9.76 17.20
C TYR A 55 -15.23 8.87 18.41
N VAL A 56 -14.55 9.44 19.38
CA VAL A 56 -14.20 8.78 20.65
C VAL A 56 -14.62 9.70 21.78
N ALA A 57 -15.24 9.16 22.83
CA ALA A 57 -15.51 9.93 24.03
C ALA A 57 -14.19 10.26 24.74
N ARG A 58 -14.05 11.52 25.17
CA ARG A 58 -12.93 11.94 26.04
C ARG A 58 -13.04 11.28 27.41
N ASP A 59 -11.92 11.21 28.12
CA ASP A 59 -11.87 10.69 29.49
C ASP A 59 -12.95 11.32 30.37
N GLY A 60 -13.76 10.47 31.01
CA GLY A 60 -14.88 10.87 31.85
C GLY A 60 -16.24 10.98 31.13
N TYR A 61 -16.29 10.81 29.81
CA TYR A 61 -17.52 10.81 29.02
C TYR A 61 -17.82 9.44 28.37
N GLY A 62 -19.06 9.22 27.96
CA GLY A 62 -19.50 8.05 27.20
C GLY A 62 -20.54 8.42 26.13
N ILE A 63 -20.50 7.79 24.95
CA ILE A 63 -21.49 8.04 23.90
C ILE A 63 -22.71 7.15 24.14
N SER A 64 -23.85 7.77 24.47
CA SER A 64 -25.12 7.07 24.74
C SER A 64 -26.10 7.10 23.57
N SER A 65 -25.90 8.01 22.62
CA SER A 65 -26.76 8.20 21.45
C SER A 65 -26.03 8.95 20.35
N ILE A 66 -26.47 8.72 19.12
CA ILE A 66 -25.91 9.34 17.91
C ILE A 66 -27.07 9.96 17.13
N VAL A 67 -26.89 11.21 16.74
CA VAL A 67 -27.84 11.97 15.92
C VAL A 67 -27.14 12.63 14.73
N GLU A 68 -27.90 12.96 13.70
CA GLU A 68 -27.51 13.88 12.64
C GLU A 68 -28.46 15.07 12.67
N ASN A 69 -28.02 16.26 13.11
CA ASN A 69 -28.86 17.47 13.20
C ASN A 69 -30.24 17.21 13.87
N GLN A 70 -30.27 16.38 14.93
CA GLN A 70 -31.45 15.87 15.68
C GLN A 70 -32.11 14.57 15.18
N GLU A 71 -31.89 14.13 13.94
CA GLU A 71 -32.41 12.83 13.48
C GLU A 71 -31.67 11.70 14.21
N SER A 72 -32.39 10.78 14.85
CA SER A 72 -31.77 9.68 15.60
C SER A 72 -31.18 8.63 14.65
N VAL A 73 -29.88 8.37 14.81
CA VAL A 73 -29.17 7.31 14.09
C VAL A 73 -29.11 6.04 14.93
N TRP A 74 -28.69 6.19 16.19
CA TRP A 74 -28.48 5.07 17.11
C TRP A 74 -28.67 5.50 18.56
N LYS A 75 -29.04 4.54 19.42
CA LYS A 75 -29.14 4.74 20.87
C LYS A 75 -28.64 3.52 21.61
N LEU A 76 -27.91 3.76 22.69
CA LEU A 76 -27.31 2.73 23.52
C LEU A 76 -28.38 1.84 24.17
N THR A 77 -28.14 0.54 24.14
CA THR A 77 -28.96 -0.46 24.84
C THR A 77 -28.43 -0.67 26.26
N SER A 78 -29.32 -0.91 27.22
CA SER A 78 -28.96 -1.08 28.63
C SER A 78 -27.90 -2.16 28.84
N GLY A 79 -26.83 -1.83 29.59
CA GLY A 79 -25.76 -2.76 29.93
C GLY A 79 -24.67 -2.94 28.87
N SER A 80 -24.63 -2.09 27.84
CA SER A 80 -23.52 -1.99 26.88
C SER A 80 -22.83 -0.62 27.02
N SER A 81 -21.64 -0.47 26.41
CA SER A 81 -20.95 0.82 26.21
C SER A 81 -20.58 1.02 24.74
N CYS A 82 -20.41 2.27 24.31
CA CYS A 82 -19.89 2.61 22.99
C CYS A 82 -18.38 2.86 23.10
N ASN A 83 -17.57 2.16 22.31
CA ASN A 83 -16.13 2.37 22.27
C ASN A 83 -15.76 3.51 21.32
N HIS A 84 -16.27 3.47 20.10
CA HIS A 84 -16.11 4.53 19.11
C HIS A 84 -17.16 4.41 18.00
N VAL A 85 -17.31 5.50 17.26
CA VAL A 85 -18.21 5.61 16.10
C VAL A 85 -17.38 5.95 14.88
N VAL A 86 -17.58 5.24 13.77
CA VAL A 86 -16.97 5.55 12.47
C VAL A 86 -18.06 6.03 11.53
N VAL A 87 -17.94 7.24 11.01
CA VAL A 87 -18.83 7.81 10.00
C VAL A 87 -18.09 7.86 8.67
N VAL A 88 -18.67 7.27 7.64
CA VAL A 88 -18.18 7.30 6.27
C VAL A 88 -18.94 8.38 5.51
N LEU A 89 -18.22 9.38 5.02
CA LEU A 89 -18.80 10.50 4.28
C LEU A 89 -18.81 10.22 2.77
N ASP A 90 -19.72 10.88 2.07
CA ASP A 90 -19.75 10.92 0.61
C ASP A 90 -18.79 11.97 0.02
N ARG A 91 -18.84 12.20 -1.30
CA ARG A 91 -17.97 13.20 -1.96
C ARG A 91 -18.34 14.65 -1.63
N GLY A 92 -19.54 14.88 -1.10
CA GLY A 92 -19.99 16.19 -0.62
C GLY A 92 -19.77 16.38 0.87
N ASP A 93 -18.95 15.53 1.50
CA ASP A 93 -18.70 15.52 2.95
C ASP A 93 -20.00 15.41 3.77
N THR A 94 -21.01 14.69 3.25
CA THR A 94 -22.24 14.38 3.97
C THR A 94 -22.17 12.97 4.56
N PRO A 95 -22.61 12.75 5.82
CA PRO A 95 -22.68 11.41 6.42
C PRO A 95 -23.53 10.45 5.59
N ASP A 96 -22.94 9.33 5.13
CA ASP A 96 -23.64 8.35 4.29
C ASP A 96 -23.82 6.99 5.00
N SER A 97 -22.88 6.61 5.87
CA SER A 97 -22.96 5.36 6.64
C SER A 97 -22.25 5.48 7.98
N VAL A 98 -22.76 4.78 9.00
CA VAL A 98 -22.21 4.77 10.36
C VAL A 98 -21.96 3.34 10.82
N ALA A 99 -20.78 3.09 11.39
CA ALA A 99 -20.47 1.88 12.14
C ALA A 99 -20.21 2.23 13.60
N VAL A 100 -20.95 1.62 14.52
CA VAL A 100 -20.85 1.85 15.97
C VAL A 100 -20.23 0.61 16.60
N GLN A 101 -19.05 0.75 17.22
CA GLN A 101 -18.48 -0.33 18.01
C GLN A 101 -19.07 -0.30 19.43
N VAL A 102 -19.76 -1.37 19.80
CA VAL A 102 -20.35 -1.54 21.12
C VAL A 102 -19.66 -2.69 21.86
N GLU A 103 -19.57 -2.56 23.17
CA GLU A 103 -19.05 -3.58 24.07
C GLU A 103 -20.14 -3.95 25.08
N ASP A 104 -20.44 -5.23 25.22
CA ASP A 104 -21.43 -5.69 26.18
C ASP A 104 -20.85 -5.78 27.61
N LYS A 105 -21.72 -6.07 28.59
CA LYS A 105 -21.33 -6.29 29.99
C LYS A 105 -20.30 -7.41 30.22
N HIS A 106 -20.07 -8.27 29.23
CA HIS A 106 -19.09 -9.36 29.28
C HIS A 106 -17.77 -8.99 28.58
N GLY A 107 -17.65 -7.76 28.06
CA GLY A 107 -16.47 -7.30 27.32
C GLY A 107 -16.43 -7.75 25.86
N VAL A 108 -17.53 -8.30 25.33
CA VAL A 108 -17.60 -8.77 23.94
C VAL A 108 -17.88 -7.59 23.03
N LYS A 109 -16.94 -7.32 22.12
CA LYS A 109 -17.04 -6.25 21.12
C LYS A 109 -17.83 -6.71 19.90
N SER A 110 -18.75 -5.85 19.43
CA SER A 110 -19.49 -6.06 18.19
C SER A 110 -19.75 -4.72 17.49
N PHE A 111 -20.20 -4.79 16.23
CA PHE A 111 -20.53 -3.61 15.45
C PHE A 111 -22.02 -3.55 15.13
N LYS A 112 -22.55 -2.33 15.14
CA LYS A 112 -23.86 -1.97 14.59
C LYS A 112 -23.68 -1.05 13.40
N TYR A 113 -24.38 -1.34 12.30
CA TYR A 113 -24.19 -0.66 11.02
C TYR A 113 -25.46 0.07 10.61
N TYR A 114 -25.32 1.31 10.17
CA TYR A 114 -26.41 2.17 9.75
C TYR A 114 -26.09 2.80 8.40
N GLU A 115 -27.11 2.93 7.56
CA GLU A 115 -27.00 3.58 6.26
C GLU A 115 -28.09 4.62 6.08
N LYS A 116 -27.71 5.72 5.43
CA LYS A 116 -28.63 6.78 5.04
C LYS A 116 -29.21 6.49 3.66
N LYS A 117 -30.54 6.49 3.59
CA LYS A 117 -31.33 6.60 2.36
C LYS A 117 -32.19 7.86 2.49
N ASP A 118 -33.49 7.71 2.72
CA ASP A 118 -34.37 8.84 3.12
C ASP A 118 -34.29 9.14 4.64
N ARG A 119 -33.87 8.13 5.41
CA ARG A 119 -33.68 8.16 6.87
C ARG A 119 -32.58 7.17 7.25
N TRP A 120 -32.06 7.27 8.46
CA TRP A 120 -31.12 6.27 8.99
C TRP A 120 -31.80 4.93 9.25
N THR A 121 -31.19 3.84 8.78
CA THR A 121 -31.68 2.47 8.97
C THR A 121 -30.55 1.53 9.36
N GLU A 122 -30.79 0.63 10.32
CA GLU A 122 -29.85 -0.44 10.64
C GLU A 122 -29.80 -1.43 9.47
N VAL A 123 -28.59 -1.80 9.04
CA VAL A 123 -28.34 -2.76 7.96
C VAL A 123 -27.48 -3.92 8.47
N THR A 124 -27.47 -5.02 7.73
CA THR A 124 -26.58 -6.16 8.02
C THR A 124 -25.13 -5.80 7.74
N GLU A 125 -24.20 -6.52 8.37
CA GLU A 125 -22.75 -6.39 8.13
C GLU A 125 -22.40 -6.60 6.64
N GLU A 126 -23.03 -7.58 6.01
CA GLU A 126 -22.86 -7.88 4.58
C GLU A 126 -23.28 -6.71 3.69
N CYS A 127 -24.46 -6.12 3.94
CA CYS A 127 -24.94 -4.97 3.18
C CYS A 127 -23.99 -3.77 3.31
N PHE A 128 -23.56 -3.46 4.53
CA PHE A 128 -22.63 -2.36 4.81
C PHE A 128 -21.31 -2.52 4.03
N PHE A 129 -20.69 -3.71 4.10
CA PHE A 129 -19.42 -3.95 3.41
C PHE A 129 -19.57 -4.08 1.89
N LYS A 130 -20.74 -4.51 1.38
CA LYS A 130 -21.05 -4.45 -0.07
C LYS A 130 -21.12 -3.01 -0.56
N ARG A 131 -21.80 -2.12 0.17
CA ARG A 131 -21.84 -0.68 -0.16
C ARG A 131 -20.47 -0.03 -0.05
N PHE A 132 -19.69 -0.39 0.97
CA PHE A 132 -18.32 0.09 1.14
C PHE A 132 -17.41 -0.36 -0.02
N ASP A 133 -17.48 -1.63 -0.45
CA ASP A 133 -16.72 -2.16 -1.60
C ASP A 133 -17.04 -1.38 -2.88
N ASN A 134 -18.32 -1.12 -3.16
CA ASN A 134 -18.73 -0.31 -4.31
C ASN A 134 -18.10 1.10 -4.30
N ARG A 135 -17.96 1.73 -3.13
CA ARG A 135 -17.24 3.01 -3.02
C ARG A 135 -15.75 2.85 -3.26
N VAL A 136 -15.13 1.83 -2.68
CA VAL A 136 -13.70 1.54 -2.90
C VAL A 136 -13.42 1.34 -4.39
N LEU A 137 -14.23 0.53 -5.07
CA LEU A 137 -14.09 0.27 -6.51
C LEU A 137 -14.21 1.55 -7.34
N ARG A 138 -15.11 2.47 -6.97
CA ARG A 138 -15.25 3.78 -7.62
C ARG A 138 -14.04 4.68 -7.36
N GLU A 139 -13.57 4.75 -6.12
CA GLU A 139 -12.42 5.59 -5.77
C GLU A 139 -11.11 5.09 -6.33
N LEU A 140 -10.99 3.79 -6.58
CA LEU A 140 -9.80 3.17 -7.14
C LEU A 140 -9.70 3.30 -8.68
N VAL A 141 -10.76 3.73 -9.38
CA VAL A 141 -10.70 3.95 -10.84
C VAL A 141 -9.66 5.03 -11.17
N LEU A 142 -8.67 4.64 -11.98
CA LEU A 142 -7.65 5.53 -12.52
C LEU A 142 -8.13 6.19 -13.81
N GLU A 143 -8.83 5.43 -14.64
CA GLU A 143 -9.34 5.87 -15.94
C GLU A 143 -10.48 4.95 -16.40
N SER A 144 -11.51 5.55 -17.01
CA SER A 144 -12.54 4.83 -17.76
C SER A 144 -12.15 4.77 -19.23
N ILE A 145 -12.33 3.62 -19.86
CA ILE A 145 -11.89 3.35 -21.23
C ILE A 145 -13.04 2.86 -22.11
N THR A 146 -13.01 3.28 -23.37
CA THR A 146 -13.80 2.70 -24.46
C THR A 146 -12.98 1.62 -25.17
N VAL A 147 -13.57 0.46 -25.41
CA VAL A 147 -12.98 -0.65 -26.17
C VAL A 147 -13.68 -0.73 -27.52
N ASP A 148 -12.94 -0.50 -28.61
CA ASP A 148 -13.40 -0.83 -29.97
C ASP A 148 -12.82 -2.18 -30.39
N ILE A 149 -13.68 -3.12 -30.77
CA ILE A 149 -13.28 -4.48 -31.15
C ILE A 149 -12.46 -4.53 -32.45
N ASN A 150 -12.50 -3.46 -33.25
CA ASN A 150 -11.76 -3.33 -34.51
C ASN A 150 -10.38 -2.72 -34.31
N GLU A 151 -10.11 -2.11 -33.17
CA GLU A 151 -8.81 -1.53 -32.88
C GLU A 151 -7.84 -2.61 -32.35
N ASP A 152 -6.68 -2.72 -32.99
CA ASP A 152 -5.62 -3.56 -32.48
C ASP A 152 -4.76 -2.83 -31.45
N ARG A 153 -5.36 -2.52 -30.30
CA ARG A 153 -4.66 -1.93 -29.15
C ARG A 153 -4.36 -2.99 -28.11
N THR A 154 -3.08 -3.30 -27.91
CA THR A 154 -2.59 -3.86 -26.64
C THR A 154 -2.12 -2.70 -25.77
N SER A 155 -2.77 -2.48 -24.65
CA SER A 155 -2.53 -1.32 -23.79
C SER A 155 -2.29 -1.77 -22.35
N LYS A 156 -1.52 -0.96 -21.60
CA LYS A 156 -1.41 -1.07 -20.13
C LYS A 156 -2.75 -0.93 -19.41
N THR A 157 -3.84 -0.63 -20.13
CA THR A 157 -5.20 -0.43 -19.60
C THR A 157 -6.10 -1.66 -19.75
N LEU A 158 -5.75 -2.62 -20.62
CA LEU A 158 -6.64 -3.71 -21.02
C LEU A 158 -5.86 -4.99 -21.32
N PHE A 159 -6.28 -6.11 -20.75
CA PHE A 159 -5.86 -7.43 -21.17
C PHE A 159 -6.67 -7.87 -22.39
N LYS A 160 -5.99 -8.36 -23.42
CA LYS A 160 -6.57 -8.88 -24.67
C LYS A 160 -6.05 -10.28 -25.00
N SER A 161 -6.93 -11.15 -25.50
CA SER A 161 -6.58 -12.44 -26.08
C SER A 161 -7.15 -12.54 -27.49
N LYS A 162 -6.27 -12.65 -28.49
CA LYS A 162 -6.61 -12.90 -29.90
C LYS A 162 -5.84 -14.13 -30.44
N SER A 163 -5.49 -15.07 -29.56
CA SER A 163 -4.72 -16.26 -29.93
C SER A 163 -5.47 -17.12 -30.93
N GLY A 164 -4.76 -17.73 -31.89
CA GLY A 164 -5.36 -18.75 -32.78
C GLY A 164 -5.77 -20.03 -32.05
N LYS A 165 -5.30 -20.20 -30.81
CA LYS A 165 -5.65 -21.33 -29.93
C LYS A 165 -6.96 -21.12 -29.17
N LEU A 166 -7.56 -19.94 -29.27
CA LEU A 166 -8.83 -19.62 -28.64
C LEU A 166 -9.83 -19.17 -29.71
N PRO A 167 -11.01 -19.80 -29.83
CA PRO A 167 -12.00 -19.42 -30.85
C PRO A 167 -12.71 -18.10 -30.53
N PHE A 168 -12.42 -17.50 -29.38
CA PHE A 168 -12.99 -16.24 -28.91
C PHE A 168 -11.95 -15.12 -28.90
N LEU A 169 -12.41 -13.90 -29.17
CA LEU A 169 -11.69 -12.67 -28.87
C LEU A 169 -12.12 -12.21 -27.47
N VAL A 170 -11.18 -12.14 -26.53
CA VAL A 170 -11.48 -11.89 -25.12
C VAL A 170 -10.78 -10.64 -24.62
N TYR A 171 -11.52 -9.81 -23.88
CA TYR A 171 -10.99 -8.63 -23.20
C TYR A 171 -11.32 -8.65 -21.70
N ALA A 172 -10.44 -8.05 -20.91
CA ALA A 172 -10.68 -7.74 -19.51
C ALA A 172 -9.95 -6.45 -19.11
N PRO A 173 -10.53 -5.58 -18.27
CA PRO A 173 -9.84 -4.39 -17.79
C PRO A 173 -8.58 -4.78 -17.01
N ASN A 174 -7.51 -4.00 -17.17
CA ASN A 174 -6.36 -4.09 -16.28
C ASN A 174 -6.69 -3.43 -14.93
N VAL A 175 -5.88 -3.70 -13.91
CA VAL A 175 -6.02 -3.17 -12.55
C VAL A 175 -6.13 -1.64 -12.57
N GLY A 176 -7.23 -1.14 -12.01
CA GLY A 176 -7.57 0.28 -11.94
C GLY A 176 -8.19 0.92 -13.16
N TYR A 177 -8.48 0.13 -14.20
CA TYR A 177 -9.22 0.60 -15.36
C TYR A 177 -10.66 0.09 -15.34
N ARG A 178 -11.57 0.89 -15.88
CA ARG A 178 -12.99 0.55 -16.01
C ARG A 178 -13.38 0.60 -17.48
N ILE A 179 -13.93 -0.48 -18.02
CA ILE A 179 -14.55 -0.43 -19.34
C ILE A 179 -15.94 0.20 -19.17
N GLU A 180 -16.13 1.37 -19.76
CA GLU A 180 -17.41 2.11 -19.73
C GLU A 180 -18.20 1.96 -21.02
N ARG A 181 -17.54 1.58 -22.11
CA ARG A 181 -18.16 1.44 -23.43
C ARG A 181 -17.44 0.38 -24.26
N LEU A 182 -18.21 -0.41 -25.00
CA LEU A 182 -17.78 -1.37 -26.01
C LEU A 182 -18.40 -1.01 -27.36
N THR A 183 -17.58 -0.91 -28.41
CA THR A 183 -18.03 -0.54 -29.75
C THR A 183 -17.54 -1.52 -30.83
N ASP A 184 -18.32 -1.62 -31.90
CA ASP A 184 -17.93 -2.17 -33.19
C ASP A 184 -17.92 -1.03 -34.22
N LYS A 185 -16.74 -0.46 -34.46
CA LYS A 185 -16.56 0.76 -35.26
C LYS A 185 -17.36 1.91 -34.65
N ARG A 186 -18.49 2.27 -35.29
CA ARG A 186 -19.40 3.34 -34.82
C ARG A 186 -20.63 2.80 -34.08
N CYS A 187 -20.86 1.49 -34.09
CA CYS A 187 -21.98 0.86 -33.39
C CYS A 187 -21.60 0.67 -31.91
N ILE A 188 -22.48 1.08 -31.01
CA ILE A 188 -22.33 0.81 -29.58
C ILE A 188 -22.91 -0.57 -29.32
N ILE A 189 -22.10 -1.49 -28.79
CA ILE A 189 -22.57 -2.81 -28.33
C ILE A 189 -23.12 -2.65 -26.91
N TRP A 190 -22.34 -2.01 -26.05
CA TRP A 190 -22.70 -1.79 -24.65
C TRP A 190 -22.10 -0.49 -24.16
N GLU A 191 -22.84 0.25 -23.34
CA GLU A 191 -22.31 1.36 -22.56
C GLU A 191 -22.94 1.39 -21.18
N THR A 192 -22.17 1.88 -20.23
CA THR A 192 -22.60 1.95 -18.84
C THR A 192 -23.69 3.00 -18.64
N LYS A 193 -24.69 2.66 -17.83
CA LYS A 193 -25.81 3.54 -17.45
C LYS A 193 -25.57 4.25 -16.12
N LEU A 194 -24.69 3.71 -15.26
CA LEU A 194 -24.44 4.21 -13.90
C LEU A 194 -22.94 4.39 -13.65
N GLU A 195 -22.54 5.36 -12.82
CA GLU A 195 -21.12 5.55 -12.47
C GLU A 195 -20.49 4.33 -11.77
N SER A 196 -21.28 3.51 -11.08
CA SER A 196 -20.80 2.31 -10.39
C SER A 196 -20.73 1.06 -11.27
N GLU A 197 -21.35 1.07 -12.45
CA GLU A 197 -21.44 -0.11 -13.29
C GLU A 197 -20.19 -0.26 -14.16
N ARG A 198 -19.62 -1.46 -14.25
CA ARG A 198 -18.39 -1.69 -15.00
C ARG A 198 -18.38 -3.04 -15.70
N CYS A 199 -17.93 -3.07 -16.94
CA CYS A 199 -17.66 -4.33 -17.63
C CYS A 199 -16.31 -4.90 -17.18
N ILE A 200 -16.32 -6.15 -16.68
CA ILE A 200 -15.14 -6.85 -16.14
C ILE A 200 -14.69 -8.02 -17.02
N HIS A 201 -15.43 -8.30 -18.10
CA HIS A 201 -15.11 -9.33 -19.09
C HIS A 201 -15.93 -9.13 -20.36
N ILE A 202 -15.29 -9.35 -21.50
CA ILE A 202 -15.91 -9.34 -22.82
C ILE A 202 -15.38 -10.57 -23.55
N SER A 203 -16.27 -11.35 -24.15
CA SER A 203 -15.94 -12.48 -25.01
C SER A 203 -16.76 -12.40 -26.29
N LEU A 204 -16.11 -12.57 -27.43
CA LEU A 204 -16.68 -12.35 -28.75
C LEU A 204 -16.39 -13.55 -29.67
N TYR A 205 -17.39 -13.99 -30.41
CA TYR A 205 -17.32 -15.14 -31.31
C TYR A 205 -17.94 -14.83 -32.69
N PRO A 206 -17.37 -15.34 -33.79
CA PRO A 206 -16.02 -15.90 -33.92
C PRO A 206 -14.92 -14.88 -33.60
N ARG A 207 -13.73 -15.34 -33.19
CA ARG A 207 -12.58 -14.47 -32.83
C ARG A 207 -12.27 -13.37 -33.85
N ASP A 208 -12.22 -13.73 -35.14
CA ASP A 208 -11.70 -12.84 -36.18
C ASP A 208 -12.76 -11.94 -36.81
N ASP A 209 -14.02 -12.37 -36.82
CA ASP A 209 -15.17 -11.61 -37.31
C ASP A 209 -16.36 -11.80 -36.35
N PRO A 210 -16.37 -11.08 -35.21
CA PRO A 210 -17.38 -11.27 -34.18
C PRO A 210 -18.82 -11.00 -34.65
N THR A 211 -19.71 -11.97 -34.41
CA THR A 211 -21.16 -11.85 -34.61
C THR A 211 -21.97 -12.11 -33.35
N LEU A 212 -21.34 -12.62 -32.31
CA LEU A 212 -21.92 -12.95 -31.00
C LEU A 212 -21.05 -12.37 -29.89
N GLY A 213 -21.68 -11.86 -28.84
CA GLY A 213 -21.00 -11.21 -27.72
C GLY A 213 -21.55 -11.65 -26.37
N TYR A 214 -20.64 -11.84 -25.41
CA TYR A 214 -20.94 -12.15 -24.02
C TYR A 214 -20.12 -11.22 -23.11
N LEU A 215 -20.81 -10.48 -22.25
CA LEU A 215 -20.22 -9.55 -21.30
C LEU A 215 -20.57 -9.96 -19.87
N VAL A 216 -19.62 -9.74 -18.96
CA VAL A 216 -19.89 -9.77 -17.51
C VAL A 216 -19.76 -8.35 -16.99
N VAL A 217 -20.85 -7.83 -16.44
CA VAL A 217 -20.96 -6.48 -15.89
C VAL A 217 -21.14 -6.57 -14.38
N GLN A 218 -20.40 -5.75 -13.65
CA GLN A 218 -20.55 -5.59 -12.21
C GLN A 218 -21.29 -4.28 -11.93
N ASN A 219 -22.36 -4.35 -11.15
CA ASN A 219 -23.15 -3.21 -10.68
C ASN A 219 -23.34 -3.29 -9.15
N GLN A 220 -24.16 -2.40 -8.57
CA GLN A 220 -24.39 -2.36 -7.12
C GLN A 220 -25.11 -3.60 -6.59
N ASP A 221 -25.91 -4.24 -7.42
CA ASP A 221 -26.74 -5.39 -7.08
C ASP A 221 -25.96 -6.71 -7.23
N GLY A 222 -24.92 -6.74 -8.06
CA GLY A 222 -24.02 -7.87 -8.18
C GLY A 222 -23.39 -7.97 -9.57
N LEU A 223 -23.25 -9.19 -10.05
CA LEU A 223 -22.77 -9.50 -11.39
C LEU A 223 -23.94 -9.85 -12.31
N GLU A 224 -23.90 -9.32 -13.52
CA GLU A 224 -24.88 -9.50 -14.56
C GLU A 224 -24.20 -10.03 -15.82
N GLU A 225 -24.80 -11.03 -16.45
CA GLU A 225 -24.37 -11.58 -17.74
C GLU A 225 -25.24 -10.98 -18.85
N LEU A 226 -24.59 -10.36 -19.85
CA LEU A 226 -25.25 -9.76 -21.00
C LEU A 226 -24.83 -10.48 -22.28
N PHE A 227 -25.77 -10.73 -23.18
CA PHE A 227 -25.56 -11.47 -24.42
C PHE A 227 -26.06 -10.67 -25.62
N PHE A 228 -25.31 -10.74 -26.72
CA PHE A 228 -25.57 -9.93 -27.91
C PHE A 228 -25.42 -10.74 -29.19
N GLU A 229 -26.22 -10.43 -30.21
CA GLU A 229 -26.05 -10.88 -31.60
C GLU A 229 -25.94 -9.70 -32.57
N LYS A 230 -25.17 -9.90 -33.65
CA LYS A 230 -25.02 -8.93 -34.73
C LYS A 230 -25.98 -9.25 -35.87
N VAL A 231 -26.96 -8.38 -36.10
CA VAL A 231 -27.97 -8.48 -37.17
C VAL A 231 -27.84 -7.26 -38.07
N VAL A 232 -27.47 -7.47 -39.34
CA VAL A 232 -27.35 -6.40 -40.35
C VAL A 232 -26.50 -5.21 -39.84
N GLU A 233 -25.28 -5.51 -39.37
CA GLU A 233 -24.31 -4.55 -38.81
C GLU A 233 -24.73 -3.85 -37.49
N LEU A 234 -25.85 -4.24 -36.88
CA LEU A 234 -26.28 -3.73 -35.57
C LEU A 234 -26.21 -4.83 -34.52
N TRP A 235 -25.77 -4.48 -33.31
CA TRP A 235 -25.77 -5.37 -32.16
C TRP A 235 -27.08 -5.22 -31.39
N ILE A 236 -27.74 -6.33 -31.08
CA ILE A 236 -28.97 -6.38 -30.29
C ILE A 236 -28.81 -7.31 -29.08
N ASP A 237 -29.41 -6.93 -27.96
CA ASP A 237 -29.49 -7.76 -26.76
C ASP A 237 -30.33 -9.02 -27.01
N ILE A 238 -29.84 -10.16 -26.54
CA ILE A 238 -30.53 -11.45 -26.60
C ILE A 238 -30.46 -12.16 -25.26
N ASP A 239 -31.33 -13.15 -25.05
CA ASP A 239 -31.24 -14.01 -23.88
C ASP A 239 -30.13 -15.07 -24.04
N ARG A 240 -29.85 -15.73 -22.92
CA ARG A 240 -28.77 -16.71 -22.79
C ARG A 240 -29.04 -17.95 -23.64
N GLU A 241 -30.28 -18.43 -23.67
CA GLU A 241 -30.69 -19.61 -24.41
C GLU A 241 -30.44 -19.42 -25.91
N LYS A 242 -30.89 -18.28 -26.46
CA LYS A 242 -30.66 -17.90 -27.86
C LYS A 242 -29.18 -17.76 -28.16
N TYR A 243 -28.40 -17.12 -27.27
CA TYR A 243 -26.95 -16.98 -27.46
C TYR A 243 -26.25 -18.35 -27.59
N LEU A 244 -26.60 -19.32 -26.74
CA LEU A 244 -26.03 -20.65 -26.79
C LEU A 244 -26.42 -21.41 -28.07
N GLU A 245 -27.67 -21.29 -28.51
CA GLU A 245 -28.10 -21.86 -29.80
C GLU A 245 -27.33 -21.26 -30.97
N ASP A 246 -27.16 -19.94 -30.97
CA ASP A 246 -26.51 -19.22 -32.06
C ASP A 246 -25.00 -19.47 -32.09
N LEU A 247 -24.35 -19.70 -30.94
CA LEU A 247 -22.97 -20.20 -30.88
C LEU A 247 -22.83 -21.53 -31.62
N VAL A 248 -23.74 -22.48 -31.37
CA VAL A 248 -23.72 -23.80 -32.04
C VAL A 248 -23.98 -23.65 -33.53
N LYS A 249 -24.95 -22.81 -33.94
CA LYS A 249 -25.22 -22.51 -35.36
C LYS A 249 -24.03 -21.88 -36.07
N ALA A 250 -23.26 -21.06 -35.34
CA ALA A 250 -22.04 -20.43 -35.82
C ALA A 250 -20.80 -21.36 -35.73
N GLY A 251 -21.00 -22.64 -35.41
CA GLY A 251 -19.97 -23.68 -35.49
C GLY A 251 -19.15 -23.90 -34.22
N PHE A 252 -19.53 -23.31 -33.08
CA PHE A 252 -18.85 -23.56 -31.82
C PHE A 252 -19.27 -24.91 -31.23
N ASP A 253 -18.30 -25.77 -30.93
CA ASP A 253 -18.49 -27.05 -30.25
C ASP A 253 -17.92 -27.00 -28.82
N LYS A 254 -18.82 -26.90 -27.84
CA LYS A 254 -18.47 -26.88 -26.41
C LYS A 254 -17.78 -28.18 -25.96
N SER A 255 -18.01 -29.32 -26.62
CA SER A 255 -17.46 -30.61 -26.21
C SER A 255 -15.97 -30.79 -26.51
N THR A 256 -15.46 -30.06 -27.51
CA THR A 256 -14.06 -30.07 -27.93
C THR A 256 -13.28 -28.85 -27.44
N PHE A 257 -13.94 -27.88 -26.81
CA PHE A 257 -13.30 -26.69 -26.26
C PHE A 257 -12.31 -27.04 -25.15
N ASN A 258 -11.06 -26.61 -25.33
CA ASN A 258 -10.01 -26.74 -24.34
C ASN A 258 -9.21 -25.44 -24.24
N ASP A 259 -9.30 -24.80 -23.09
CA ASP A 259 -8.59 -23.58 -22.73
C ASP A 259 -7.42 -23.83 -21.77
N ASN A 260 -7.12 -25.10 -21.45
CA ASN A 260 -5.99 -25.44 -20.61
C ASN A 260 -4.67 -25.25 -21.36
N VAL A 261 -3.72 -24.58 -20.72
CA VAL A 261 -2.42 -24.24 -21.30
C VAL A 261 -1.27 -24.58 -20.36
N THR A 262 -0.13 -24.94 -20.96
CA THR A 262 1.12 -25.21 -20.25
C THR A 262 2.10 -24.06 -20.46
N LEU A 263 2.64 -23.52 -19.38
CA LEU A 263 3.72 -22.53 -19.43
C LEU A 263 5.07 -23.25 -19.44
N ASP A 264 5.81 -23.14 -20.53
CA ASP A 264 7.26 -23.39 -20.53
C ASP A 264 7.99 -22.05 -20.35
N PHE A 265 8.55 -21.81 -19.17
CA PHE A 265 9.22 -20.54 -18.89
C PHE A 265 10.60 -20.42 -19.55
N THR A 266 11.11 -21.48 -20.19
CA THR A 266 12.30 -21.41 -21.06
C THR A 266 11.97 -20.94 -22.47
N SER A 267 10.71 -21.10 -22.90
CA SER A 267 10.21 -20.70 -24.22
C SER A 267 8.74 -20.30 -24.16
N VAL A 268 8.48 -19.10 -23.65
CA VAL A 268 7.11 -18.62 -23.39
C VAL A 268 6.37 -18.29 -24.70
N ASP A 269 5.20 -18.90 -24.89
CA ASP A 269 4.25 -18.55 -25.95
C ASP A 269 3.54 -17.22 -25.64
N LYS A 270 3.94 -16.16 -26.33
CA LYS A 270 3.42 -14.79 -26.14
C LYS A 270 1.97 -14.61 -26.61
N ASP A 271 1.43 -15.53 -27.41
CA ASP A 271 0.03 -15.51 -27.82
C ASP A 271 -0.89 -16.08 -26.73
N VAL A 272 -0.32 -16.74 -25.72
CA VAL A 272 -1.06 -17.39 -24.63
C VAL A 272 -0.74 -16.77 -23.27
N PHE A 273 0.47 -16.24 -23.07
CA PHE A 273 0.92 -15.73 -21.78
C PHE A 273 1.36 -14.26 -21.83
N TYR A 274 1.11 -13.54 -20.74
CA TYR A 274 1.81 -12.32 -20.39
C TYR A 274 3.04 -12.65 -19.56
N THR A 275 4.14 -11.96 -19.83
CA THR A 275 5.36 -12.03 -19.02
C THR A 275 5.85 -10.62 -18.74
N ASN A 276 6.08 -10.31 -17.47
CA ASN A 276 6.75 -9.09 -17.04
C ASN A 276 8.05 -9.47 -16.35
N GLU A 277 9.13 -8.75 -16.63
CA GLU A 277 10.47 -8.99 -16.09
C GLU A 277 11.06 -7.71 -15.49
N ILE A 278 11.73 -7.87 -14.35
CA ILE A 278 12.51 -6.82 -13.69
C ILE A 278 13.89 -7.41 -13.39
N GLU A 279 14.93 -6.69 -13.79
CA GLU A 279 16.32 -6.97 -13.40
C GLU A 279 16.64 -6.22 -12.09
N ILE A 280 17.37 -6.90 -11.19
CA ILE A 280 17.80 -6.34 -9.90
C ILE A 280 19.20 -6.88 -9.57
N GLY A 281 20.19 -6.01 -9.47
CA GLY A 281 21.57 -6.42 -9.21
C GLY A 281 22.08 -7.36 -10.30
N ASP A 282 22.47 -8.56 -9.90
CA ASP A 282 22.91 -9.68 -10.76
C ASP A 282 21.81 -10.75 -10.97
N GLY A 283 20.57 -10.46 -10.55
CA GLY A 283 19.42 -11.35 -10.66
C GLY A 283 18.24 -10.78 -11.45
N SER A 284 17.15 -11.54 -11.50
CA SER A 284 15.90 -11.15 -12.17
C SER A 284 14.67 -11.69 -11.47
N MET A 285 13.55 -11.01 -11.66
CA MET A 285 12.22 -11.44 -11.23
C MET A 285 11.26 -11.41 -12.42
N LYS A 286 10.60 -12.53 -12.67
CA LYS A 286 9.64 -12.72 -13.77
C LYS A 286 8.27 -13.09 -13.22
N GLY A 287 7.25 -12.40 -13.70
CA GLY A 287 5.85 -12.71 -13.44
C GLY A 287 5.18 -13.23 -14.71
N HIS A 288 4.51 -14.38 -14.62
CA HIS A 288 3.81 -15.03 -15.71
C HIS A 288 2.33 -15.24 -15.37
N SER A 289 1.48 -14.99 -16.35
CA SER A 289 0.03 -15.19 -16.25
C SER A 289 -0.53 -15.53 -17.62
N SER A 290 -1.57 -16.36 -17.67
CA SER A 290 -2.28 -16.63 -18.92
C SER A 290 -3.06 -15.40 -19.40
N ARG A 291 -3.22 -15.26 -20.72
CA ARG A 291 -4.12 -14.27 -21.30
C ARG A 291 -5.58 -14.63 -20.98
N PRO A 292 -6.49 -13.64 -20.90
CA PRO A 292 -7.91 -13.89 -20.66
C PRO A 292 -8.47 -14.97 -21.59
N GLY A 293 -9.29 -15.87 -21.03
CA GLY A 293 -9.88 -17.00 -21.74
C GLY A 293 -9.04 -18.28 -21.72
N PHE A 294 -7.81 -18.27 -21.18
CA PHE A 294 -7.00 -19.46 -20.96
C PHE A 294 -6.86 -19.81 -19.47
N ARG A 295 -6.60 -21.09 -19.17
CA ARG A 295 -6.32 -21.62 -17.84
C ARG A 295 -4.94 -22.24 -17.80
N MET A 296 -4.01 -21.65 -17.06
CA MET A 296 -2.70 -22.25 -16.85
C MET A 296 -2.82 -23.42 -15.87
N THR A 297 -2.71 -24.65 -16.35
CA THR A 297 -2.86 -25.88 -15.54
C THR A 297 -1.55 -26.61 -15.31
N LYS A 298 -0.47 -26.18 -15.99
CA LYS A 298 0.85 -26.83 -15.92
C LYS A 298 1.98 -25.82 -16.15
N ILE A 299 3.07 -26.00 -15.43
CA ILE A 299 4.29 -25.19 -15.52
C ILE A 299 5.48 -26.14 -15.71
N THR A 300 6.34 -25.81 -16.68
CA THR A 300 7.47 -26.63 -17.10
C THR A 300 8.73 -25.79 -17.30
N GLU A 301 9.88 -26.43 -17.12
CA GLU A 301 11.20 -25.96 -17.54
C GLU A 301 11.68 -26.84 -18.70
N GLY A 302 11.41 -26.43 -19.94
CA GLY A 302 11.58 -27.30 -21.10
C GLY A 302 10.75 -28.58 -20.95
N SER A 303 11.39 -29.75 -20.90
CA SER A 303 10.70 -31.03 -20.71
C SER A 303 10.39 -31.38 -19.26
N LYS A 304 10.91 -30.63 -18.28
CA LYS A 304 10.74 -30.93 -16.85
C LYS A 304 9.45 -30.32 -16.33
N ILE A 305 8.65 -31.12 -15.63
CA ILE A 305 7.44 -30.62 -14.96
C ILE A 305 7.86 -29.99 -13.63
N VAL A 306 7.52 -28.72 -13.44
CA VAL A 306 7.71 -28.01 -12.16
C VAL A 306 6.44 -28.13 -11.33
N TRP A 307 5.28 -27.95 -11.96
CA TRP A 307 3.97 -28.08 -11.33
C TRP A 307 2.91 -28.50 -12.34
N GLU A 308 1.97 -29.32 -11.90
CA GLU A 308 0.79 -29.73 -12.67
C GLU A 308 -0.41 -29.77 -11.73
N GLY A 309 -1.46 -29.03 -12.06
CA GLY A 309 -2.66 -28.92 -11.25
C GLY A 309 -3.46 -30.22 -11.25
N SER A 310 -4.05 -30.54 -10.11
CA SER A 310 -5.09 -31.58 -10.04
C SER A 310 -6.40 -31.10 -10.69
N SER A 311 -7.40 -31.98 -10.83
CA SER A 311 -8.65 -31.66 -11.54
C SER A 311 -9.32 -30.39 -11.01
N GLY A 312 -9.37 -29.33 -11.85
CA GLY A 312 -9.98 -28.04 -11.52
C GLY A 312 -9.04 -27.02 -10.88
N GLU A 313 -7.78 -27.38 -10.59
CA GLU A 313 -6.78 -26.41 -10.14
C GLU A 313 -6.18 -25.65 -11.32
N VAL A 314 -6.07 -24.33 -11.15
CA VAL A 314 -5.44 -23.43 -12.10
C VAL A 314 -4.41 -22.57 -11.39
N CYS A 315 -3.41 -22.14 -12.14
CA CYS A 315 -2.42 -21.17 -11.67
C CYS A 315 -2.71 -19.80 -12.29
N PRO A 316 -3.41 -18.87 -11.60
CA PRO A 316 -3.63 -17.53 -12.13
C PRO A 316 -2.33 -16.73 -12.30
N TYR A 317 -1.32 -17.00 -11.47
CA TYR A 317 -0.05 -16.27 -11.51
C TYR A 317 1.12 -17.14 -11.04
N PHE A 318 2.22 -17.10 -11.78
CA PHE A 318 3.49 -17.74 -11.43
C PHE A 318 4.60 -16.69 -11.39
N ARG A 319 5.40 -16.72 -10.34
CA ARG A 319 6.60 -15.89 -10.22
C ARG A 319 7.86 -16.75 -10.19
N LEU A 320 8.85 -16.35 -10.97
CA LEU A 320 10.19 -16.91 -10.99
C LEU A 320 11.20 -15.85 -10.54
N ILE A 321 12.05 -16.17 -9.57
CA ILE A 321 13.18 -15.34 -9.15
C ILE A 321 14.46 -16.11 -9.45
N GLY A 322 15.42 -15.45 -10.11
CA GLY A 322 16.79 -15.92 -10.26
C GLY A 322 17.74 -14.96 -9.57
N ILE A 323 18.67 -15.48 -8.78
CA ILE A 323 19.69 -14.73 -8.05
C ILE A 323 21.05 -15.05 -8.70
N GLY A 324 21.99 -14.09 -8.72
CA GLY A 324 23.28 -14.26 -9.40
C GLY A 324 24.18 -15.38 -8.84
N ASP A 325 23.88 -15.90 -7.65
CA ASP A 325 24.54 -17.09 -7.07
C ASP A 325 24.07 -18.42 -7.69
N GLY A 326 23.12 -18.38 -8.63
CA GLY A 326 22.51 -19.53 -9.27
C GLY A 326 21.23 -20.03 -8.59
N THR A 327 20.84 -19.46 -7.44
CA THR A 327 19.60 -19.82 -6.76
C THR A 327 18.38 -19.42 -7.60
N ARG A 328 17.44 -20.35 -7.77
CA ARG A 328 16.16 -20.10 -8.45
C ARG A 328 14.98 -20.51 -7.59
N LEU A 329 13.95 -19.66 -7.60
CA LEU A 329 12.79 -19.77 -6.72
C LEU A 329 11.50 -19.59 -7.53
N GLY A 330 10.49 -20.39 -7.22
CA GLY A 330 9.19 -20.38 -7.86
C GLY A 330 8.09 -20.13 -6.83
N LEU A 331 7.20 -19.18 -7.11
CA LEU A 331 6.01 -18.91 -6.31
C LEU A 331 4.77 -19.13 -7.18
N ILE A 332 3.99 -20.17 -6.88
CA ILE A 332 2.85 -20.59 -7.70
C ILE A 332 1.57 -20.30 -6.92
N PHE A 333 0.74 -19.41 -7.46
CA PHE A 333 -0.60 -19.14 -6.93
C PHE A 333 -1.53 -20.17 -7.52
N VAL A 334 -2.26 -20.92 -6.71
CA VAL A 334 -3.17 -21.97 -7.15
C VAL A 334 -4.57 -21.65 -6.65
N SER A 335 -5.54 -21.71 -7.56
CA SER A 335 -6.95 -21.47 -7.27
C SER A 335 -7.80 -22.63 -7.78
N ASN A 336 -8.87 -22.95 -7.07
CA ASN A 336 -9.93 -23.86 -7.51
C ASN A 336 -11.28 -23.42 -6.92
N ALA A 337 -12.34 -24.17 -7.19
CA ALA A 337 -13.71 -23.86 -6.74
C ALA A 337 -13.90 -23.74 -5.22
N LYS A 338 -12.92 -24.17 -4.40
CA LYS A 338 -13.03 -24.26 -2.93
C LYS A 338 -12.01 -23.41 -2.20
N MET A 339 -10.79 -23.28 -2.73
CA MET A 339 -9.70 -22.64 -2.01
C MET A 339 -8.64 -22.03 -2.92
N ASP A 340 -8.02 -20.98 -2.38
CA ASP A 340 -6.79 -20.37 -2.87
C ASP A 340 -5.61 -20.85 -2.00
N LYS A 341 -4.49 -21.24 -2.62
CA LYS A 341 -3.24 -21.58 -1.91
C LYS A 341 -2.02 -21.10 -2.69
N ILE A 342 -0.91 -20.89 -1.97
CA ILE A 342 0.39 -20.53 -2.57
C ILE A 342 1.36 -21.67 -2.33
N LEU A 343 2.01 -22.13 -3.39
CA LEU A 343 3.06 -23.13 -3.32
C LEU A 343 4.43 -22.48 -3.52
N TYR A 344 5.38 -22.92 -2.72
CA TYR A 344 6.73 -22.40 -2.67
C TYR A 344 7.70 -23.43 -3.23
N TYR A 345 8.47 -23.07 -4.24
CA TYR A 345 9.40 -23.96 -4.92
C TYR A 345 10.80 -23.39 -4.88
N ARG A 346 11.78 -24.27 -4.69
CA ARG A 346 13.20 -23.98 -4.81
C ARG A 346 13.83 -24.96 -5.78
N GLU A 347 14.72 -24.45 -6.60
CA GLU A 347 15.52 -25.27 -7.49
C GLU A 347 16.83 -25.66 -6.79
N ASP A 348 17.14 -26.96 -6.85
CA ASP A 348 18.37 -27.54 -6.33
C ASP A 348 18.93 -28.52 -7.35
N SER A 349 20.15 -28.24 -7.83
CA SER A 349 20.94 -29.14 -8.68
C SER A 349 20.21 -29.65 -9.94
N GLY A 350 19.43 -28.77 -10.57
CA GLY A 350 18.62 -29.04 -11.76
C GLY A 350 17.20 -29.52 -11.49
N ASN A 351 16.77 -29.63 -10.23
CA ASN A 351 15.45 -30.17 -9.86
C ASN A 351 14.64 -29.20 -9.01
N TRP A 352 13.36 -29.04 -9.33
CA TRP A 352 12.43 -28.23 -8.57
C TRP A 352 11.81 -29.04 -7.45
N LYS A 353 11.82 -28.48 -6.23
CA LYS A 353 11.22 -29.09 -5.05
C LYS A 353 10.29 -28.10 -4.35
N GLU A 354 9.11 -28.56 -3.99
CA GLU A 354 8.22 -27.82 -3.10
C GLU A 354 8.84 -27.74 -1.69
N VAL A 355 8.92 -26.54 -1.15
CA VAL A 355 9.52 -26.22 0.15
C VAL A 355 8.52 -25.47 1.02
N LYS A 356 8.81 -25.36 2.31
CA LYS A 356 8.02 -24.50 3.20
C LYS A 356 8.34 -23.02 2.92
N ARG A 357 7.41 -22.14 3.29
CA ARG A 357 7.60 -20.68 3.18
C ARG A 357 8.90 -20.21 3.82
N GLU A 358 9.26 -20.72 4.99
CA GLU A 358 10.47 -20.30 5.70
C GLU A 358 11.74 -20.72 4.97
N GLU A 359 11.70 -21.85 4.25
CA GLU A 359 12.81 -22.31 3.43
C GLU A 359 12.93 -21.51 2.13
N TYR A 360 11.80 -21.11 1.55
CA TYR A 360 11.77 -20.23 0.40
C TYR A 360 12.49 -18.92 0.72
N TYR A 361 12.14 -18.25 1.82
CA TYR A 361 12.75 -16.98 2.24
C TYR A 361 14.05 -17.13 3.04
N ARG A 362 14.65 -18.34 3.11
CA ARG A 362 15.86 -18.61 3.92
C ARG A 362 17.05 -17.71 3.55
N PHE A 363 17.12 -17.20 2.33
CA PHE A 363 18.18 -16.29 1.90
C PHE A 363 18.20 -14.95 2.67
N HIS A 364 17.07 -14.52 3.25
CA HIS A 364 17.01 -13.39 4.19
C HIS A 364 17.52 -13.74 5.60
N SER A 365 17.79 -15.02 5.83
CA SER A 365 17.88 -15.58 7.17
C SER A 365 18.81 -16.79 7.17
N ASP A 366 20.05 -16.64 6.71
CA ASP A 366 21.08 -17.56 7.20
C ASP A 366 21.23 -17.33 8.70
N LYS A 367 20.42 -18.04 9.49
CA LYS A 367 20.25 -17.77 10.93
C LYS A 367 21.53 -17.97 11.73
N ASN A 368 22.55 -18.54 11.10
CA ASN A 368 23.85 -18.81 11.68
C ASN A 368 24.90 -17.75 11.33
N ASP A 369 24.56 -16.69 10.59
CA ASP A 369 25.51 -15.59 10.35
C ASP A 369 25.91 -14.95 11.70
N PRO A 370 27.22 -14.87 12.02
CA PRO A 370 27.70 -14.31 13.28
C PRO A 370 27.26 -12.87 13.56
N MET A 371 26.89 -12.10 12.53
CA MET A 371 26.40 -10.73 12.71
C MET A 371 24.97 -10.67 13.27
N TYR A 372 24.19 -11.73 13.11
CA TYR A 372 22.86 -11.82 13.69
C TYR A 372 22.94 -12.14 15.19
N THR A 373 23.30 -11.12 15.97
CA THR A 373 23.52 -11.23 17.42
C THR A 373 22.21 -11.13 18.22
N HIS A 374 21.11 -10.77 17.58
CA HIS A 374 19.84 -10.45 18.23
C HIS A 374 18.65 -11.11 17.53
N LYS A 375 17.53 -11.19 18.25
CA LYS A 375 16.24 -11.63 17.71
C LYS A 375 15.17 -10.67 18.21
N GLY A 376 14.41 -10.07 17.29
CA GLY A 376 13.23 -9.28 17.67
C GLY A 376 12.11 -10.18 18.19
N ASP A 377 11.16 -9.57 18.91
CA ASP A 377 9.97 -10.25 19.42
C ASP A 377 8.83 -10.32 18.39
N GLY A 378 9.08 -9.81 17.17
CA GLY A 378 8.10 -9.73 16.08
C GLY A 378 7.04 -8.66 16.27
N LYS A 379 7.15 -7.80 17.30
CA LYS A 379 6.18 -6.74 17.58
C LYS A 379 6.67 -5.41 17.03
N VAL A 380 5.70 -4.64 16.56
CA VAL A 380 5.91 -3.26 16.10
C VAL A 380 4.89 -2.40 16.81
N ILE A 381 5.32 -1.68 17.84
CA ILE A 381 4.43 -0.86 18.66
C ILE A 381 4.16 0.45 17.93
N MET A 382 2.88 0.81 17.84
CA MET A 382 2.43 2.08 17.26
C MET A 382 2.34 3.17 18.32
N SER A 383 2.55 4.41 17.91
CA SER A 383 2.35 5.62 18.69
C SER A 383 2.03 6.77 17.75
N SER A 384 2.03 8.00 18.26
CA SER A 384 1.93 9.20 17.44
C SER A 384 2.62 10.39 18.10
N PHE A 385 2.75 11.50 17.37
CA PHE A 385 3.17 12.79 17.93
C PHE A 385 2.56 13.94 17.13
N ARG A 386 2.60 15.16 17.65
CA ARG A 386 2.15 16.35 16.91
C ARG A 386 3.32 17.13 16.35
N ASN A 387 3.31 17.34 15.04
CA ASN A 387 4.38 18.07 14.37
C ASN A 387 4.29 19.59 14.58
N LYS A 388 5.19 20.35 13.96
CA LYS A 388 5.25 21.82 14.04
C LYS A 388 3.96 22.51 13.56
N GLN A 389 3.20 21.86 12.68
CA GLN A 389 1.91 22.34 12.18
C GLN A 389 0.72 21.90 13.05
N GLY A 390 0.96 21.10 14.10
CA GLY A 390 -0.07 20.53 14.95
C GLY A 390 -0.71 19.25 14.41
N LEU A 391 -0.27 18.76 13.24
CA LEU A 391 -0.75 17.52 12.65
C LEU A 391 -0.26 16.32 13.45
N ARG A 392 -1.14 15.35 13.66
CA ARG A 392 -0.80 14.06 14.27
C ARG A 392 -0.14 13.15 13.24
N LEU A 393 1.10 12.76 13.52
CA LEU A 393 1.85 11.79 12.72
C LEU A 393 1.92 10.44 13.45
N VAL A 394 1.58 9.36 12.75
CA VAL A 394 1.60 8.00 13.31
C VAL A 394 3.00 7.43 13.21
N SER A 395 3.52 6.92 14.32
CA SER A 395 4.88 6.41 14.46
C SER A 395 4.91 4.94 14.91
N TYR A 396 6.06 4.31 14.73
CA TYR A 396 6.27 2.87 14.89
C TYR A 396 7.62 2.60 15.55
N ALA A 397 7.68 1.57 16.39
CA ALA A 397 8.91 1.09 17.03
C ALA A 397 8.97 -0.44 17.08
N SER A 398 10.08 -1.02 16.64
CA SER A 398 10.43 -2.43 16.81
C SER A 398 11.77 -2.54 17.51
N ARG A 399 11.82 -3.26 18.64
CA ARG A 399 12.93 -3.16 19.59
C ARG A 399 13.55 -4.52 19.88
N VAL A 400 14.83 -4.50 20.24
CA VAL A 400 15.59 -5.67 20.66
C VAL A 400 16.23 -5.44 22.03
N ALA A 401 16.39 -6.51 22.80
CA ALA A 401 17.10 -6.45 24.08
C ALA A 401 18.57 -6.07 23.85
N ASN A 402 19.13 -5.19 24.67
CA ASN A 402 20.54 -4.74 24.57
C ASN A 402 20.91 -4.22 23.17
N ALA A 403 20.08 -3.34 22.62
CA ALA A 403 20.29 -2.75 21.30
C ALA A 403 21.61 -1.96 21.21
N LYS A 404 22.34 -2.11 20.10
CA LYS A 404 23.59 -1.40 19.77
C LYS A 404 23.35 0.08 19.47
N GLY A 405 22.14 0.41 19.00
CA GLY A 405 21.73 1.74 18.60
C GLY A 405 20.28 1.75 18.09
N ASP A 406 19.88 2.86 17.50
CA ASP A 406 18.57 3.06 16.89
C ASP A 406 18.74 3.39 15.40
N VAL A 407 17.88 2.83 14.55
CA VAL A 407 17.78 3.16 13.12
C VAL A 407 16.38 3.72 12.86
N ILE A 408 16.32 4.93 12.32
CA ILE A 408 15.06 5.62 11.98
C ILE A 408 14.85 5.54 10.47
N LEU A 409 13.79 4.84 10.04
CA LEU A 409 13.44 4.65 8.64
C LEU A 409 12.41 5.67 8.17
N ILE A 410 12.68 6.34 7.03
CA ILE A 410 11.80 7.34 6.43
C ILE A 410 11.37 6.87 5.02
N HIS A 411 10.07 6.68 4.83
CA HIS A 411 9.52 6.10 3.60
C HIS A 411 9.42 7.10 2.44
N GLY A 412 9.21 6.56 1.23
CA GLY A 412 9.05 7.33 -0.01
C GLY A 412 7.65 7.91 -0.23
N ILE A 413 7.51 8.70 -1.31
CA ILE A 413 6.23 9.28 -1.73
C ILE A 413 5.20 8.19 -2.05
N ARG A 414 3.91 8.46 -1.82
CA ARG A 414 2.73 7.58 -2.07
C ARG A 414 2.56 6.43 -1.07
N SER A 415 3.60 6.07 -0.34
CA SER A 415 3.61 4.91 0.55
C SER A 415 3.43 5.29 2.01
N HIS A 416 3.73 4.37 2.91
CA HIS A 416 3.75 4.54 4.36
C HIS A 416 4.73 3.55 4.99
N PHE A 417 5.08 3.72 6.27
CA PHE A 417 6.13 2.95 6.95
C PHE A 417 5.95 1.43 6.77
N LYS A 418 4.74 0.93 7.04
CA LYS A 418 4.42 -0.51 6.87
C LYS A 418 4.66 -1.02 5.45
N SER A 419 4.14 -0.32 4.44
CA SER A 419 4.23 -0.73 3.03
C SER A 419 5.63 -0.72 2.43
N GLU A 420 6.54 0.08 2.99
CA GLU A 420 7.88 0.27 2.42
C GLU A 420 8.94 -0.62 3.09
N PHE A 421 8.76 -0.93 4.37
CA PHE A 421 9.79 -1.58 5.18
C PHE A 421 9.43 -2.96 5.70
N PHE A 422 8.18 -3.41 5.54
CA PHE A 422 7.73 -4.76 5.91
C PHE A 422 7.40 -5.64 4.71
N ALA A 423 7.44 -6.95 4.93
CA ALA A 423 7.04 -7.91 3.92
C ALA A 423 5.52 -7.90 3.77
N SER A 424 5.02 -7.77 2.55
CA SER A 424 3.60 -7.97 2.27
C SER A 424 3.24 -9.46 2.37
N SER A 425 2.09 -9.75 2.98
CA SER A 425 1.53 -11.10 3.06
C SER A 425 0.92 -11.48 1.71
N ALA A 426 1.63 -12.28 0.92
CA ALA A 426 1.15 -12.75 -0.37
C ALA A 426 -0.11 -13.61 -0.20
N GLU A 427 -0.18 -14.42 0.87
CA GLU A 427 -1.34 -15.26 1.20
C GLU A 427 -2.56 -14.42 1.51
N TRP A 428 -2.43 -13.43 2.40
CA TRP A 428 -3.54 -12.57 2.76
C TRP A 428 -4.03 -11.79 1.53
N ASN A 429 -3.11 -11.23 0.73
CA ASN A 429 -3.52 -10.52 -0.49
C ASN A 429 -4.17 -11.45 -1.52
N PHE A 430 -3.66 -12.67 -1.68
CA PHE A 430 -4.26 -13.63 -2.59
C PHE A 430 -5.65 -14.02 -2.13
N GLU A 431 -5.84 -14.41 -0.88
CA GLU A 431 -7.13 -14.77 -0.29
C GLU A 431 -8.17 -13.66 -0.46
N HIS A 432 -7.78 -12.39 -0.27
CA HIS A 432 -8.73 -11.27 -0.25
C HIS A 432 -8.92 -10.57 -1.60
N TYR A 433 -7.90 -10.51 -2.46
CA TYR A 433 -7.93 -9.75 -3.73
C TYR A 433 -7.65 -10.59 -4.97
N GLY A 434 -7.02 -11.76 -4.84
CA GLY A 434 -6.60 -12.57 -5.98
C GLY A 434 -5.22 -12.17 -6.51
N THR A 435 -5.08 -12.10 -7.82
CA THR A 435 -3.80 -11.86 -8.50
C THR A 435 -3.89 -10.63 -9.42
N PRO A 436 -2.76 -10.09 -9.92
CA PRO A 436 -2.74 -8.90 -10.78
C PRO A 436 -3.52 -9.04 -12.09
N THR A 437 -3.74 -10.27 -12.56
CA THR A 437 -4.49 -10.55 -13.77
C THR A 437 -5.96 -10.81 -13.51
N SER A 438 -6.79 -10.47 -14.49
CA SER A 438 -8.22 -10.80 -14.44
C SER A 438 -8.38 -12.31 -14.23
N PRO A 439 -9.20 -12.76 -13.28
CA PRO A 439 -9.46 -14.17 -13.09
C PRO A 439 -9.99 -14.78 -14.38
N HIS A 440 -9.66 -16.05 -14.62
CA HIS A 440 -10.23 -16.80 -15.73
C HIS A 440 -11.76 -16.75 -15.63
N LYS A 441 -12.40 -16.51 -16.78
CA LYS A 441 -13.84 -16.61 -16.96
C LYS A 441 -14.07 -17.44 -18.23
N VAL A 442 -15.06 -18.33 -18.17
CA VAL A 442 -15.45 -19.16 -19.30
C VAL A 442 -15.98 -18.23 -20.41
N PRO A 443 -15.48 -18.34 -21.65
CA PRO A 443 -15.74 -17.33 -22.69
C PRO A 443 -17.13 -17.41 -23.33
N PHE A 444 -18.01 -18.32 -22.92
CA PHE A 444 -19.33 -18.54 -23.53
C PHE A 444 -20.47 -18.59 -22.49
N GLY A 445 -20.32 -17.89 -21.37
CA GLY A 445 -21.29 -17.87 -20.28
C GLY A 445 -21.06 -18.95 -19.22
N ASP A 446 -22.04 -19.13 -18.32
CA ASP A 446 -21.94 -19.94 -17.09
C ASP A 446 -20.98 -19.29 -16.07
N TYR A 447 -21.11 -17.98 -15.85
CA TYR A 447 -20.30 -17.34 -14.81
C TYR A 447 -20.62 -17.94 -13.43
N HIS A 448 -19.69 -18.75 -12.95
CA HIS A 448 -19.57 -19.15 -11.57
C HIS A 448 -18.24 -18.57 -11.07
N GLY A 449 -18.30 -17.57 -10.19
CA GLY A 449 -17.10 -17.06 -9.56
C GLY A 449 -16.33 -18.22 -8.92
N ILE A 450 -15.01 -18.31 -9.18
CA ILE A 450 -14.17 -19.43 -8.71
C ILE A 450 -14.28 -19.57 -7.18
N HIS A 451 -14.48 -18.46 -6.46
CA HIS A 451 -14.90 -18.40 -5.06
C HIS A 451 -15.18 -16.92 -4.72
N GLU A 452 -16.34 -16.57 -4.16
CA GLU A 452 -16.61 -15.19 -3.74
C GLU A 452 -15.80 -14.85 -2.49
N LYS A 453 -15.01 -13.78 -2.55
CA LYS A 453 -14.11 -13.39 -1.46
C LYS A 453 -14.87 -12.54 -0.44
N SER A 454 -14.75 -12.88 0.83
CA SER A 454 -15.49 -12.21 1.91
C SER A 454 -15.12 -10.72 2.02
N LEU A 455 -16.08 -9.84 1.68
CA LEU A 455 -15.91 -8.39 1.82
C LEU A 455 -15.70 -7.97 3.27
N ILE A 456 -16.31 -8.70 4.21
CA ILE A 456 -16.16 -8.49 5.66
C ILE A 456 -14.69 -8.67 6.05
N SER A 457 -14.09 -9.82 5.71
CA SER A 457 -12.67 -10.10 6.00
C SER A 457 -11.72 -9.09 5.33
N ARG A 458 -12.11 -8.57 4.16
CA ARG A 458 -11.32 -7.62 3.37
C ARG A 458 -11.26 -6.22 4.00
N TYR A 459 -12.31 -5.77 4.69
CA TYR A 459 -12.46 -4.36 5.08
C TYR A 459 -12.68 -4.11 6.57
N LYS A 460 -13.17 -5.09 7.34
CA LYS A 460 -13.61 -4.86 8.73
C LYS A 460 -12.52 -4.25 9.62
N TYR A 461 -11.28 -4.69 9.48
CA TYR A 461 -10.13 -4.17 10.25
C TYR A 461 -9.94 -2.64 10.14
N ILE A 462 -10.40 -2.00 9.07
CA ILE A 462 -10.32 -0.54 8.88
C ILE A 462 -11.16 0.21 9.94
N PHE A 463 -12.21 -0.43 10.46
CA PHE A 463 -13.19 0.14 11.38
C PHE A 463 -12.92 -0.24 12.85
N GLU A 464 -12.03 -1.19 13.12
CA GLU A 464 -11.90 -1.86 14.43
C GLU A 464 -11.27 -1.01 15.53
N HIS A 465 -10.40 -0.06 15.18
CA HIS A 465 -9.59 0.68 16.14
C HIS A 465 -9.71 2.19 15.95
N ALA A 466 -10.01 2.94 17.00
CA ALA A 466 -10.02 4.40 16.96
C ALA A 466 -8.65 5.03 17.25
N SER A 467 -7.93 4.55 18.26
CA SER A 467 -6.53 4.88 18.50
C SER A 467 -5.64 3.69 18.17
N PHE A 468 -4.39 3.97 17.82
CA PHE A 468 -3.37 2.96 17.55
C PHE A 468 -2.25 2.97 18.58
N ASP A 469 -2.21 3.96 19.49
CA ASP A 469 -1.13 4.08 20.46
C ASP A 469 -1.05 2.82 21.34
N GLY A 470 0.14 2.22 21.44
CA GLY A 470 0.40 0.99 22.19
C GLY A 470 0.01 -0.31 21.49
N LEU A 471 -0.71 -0.27 20.36
CA LEU A 471 -1.09 -1.47 19.62
C LEU A 471 0.07 -2.02 18.79
N ASN A 472 0.01 -3.32 18.51
CA ASN A 472 0.91 -3.92 17.52
C ASN A 472 0.43 -3.59 16.10
N ALA A 473 1.32 -3.12 15.25
CA ALA A 473 1.01 -2.68 13.89
C ALA A 473 0.41 -3.78 13.01
N PHE A 474 0.71 -5.06 13.30
CA PHE A 474 0.17 -6.20 12.58
C PHE A 474 -1.24 -6.62 13.04
N GLU A 475 -1.68 -6.20 14.23
CA GLU A 475 -3.08 -6.34 14.66
C GLU A 475 -3.96 -5.33 13.91
N VAL A 476 -3.41 -4.15 13.61
CA VAL A 476 -4.08 -3.08 12.86
C VAL A 476 -4.07 -3.33 11.34
N SER A 477 -3.09 -4.07 10.82
CA SER A 477 -2.94 -4.31 9.39
C SER A 477 -2.44 -5.73 9.12
N PRO A 478 -3.34 -6.69 8.83
CA PRO A 478 -2.98 -8.09 8.62
C PRO A 478 -2.24 -8.34 7.29
N ARG A 479 -2.02 -7.30 6.49
CA ARG A 479 -1.42 -7.37 5.14
C ARG A 479 0.10 -7.37 5.15
N TYR A 480 0.70 -7.07 6.29
CA TYR A 480 2.14 -6.94 6.45
C TYR A 480 2.63 -7.90 7.54
N GLY A 481 3.88 -8.33 7.43
CA GLY A 481 4.53 -9.21 8.39
C GLY A 481 5.93 -8.74 8.75
N TYR A 482 6.35 -9.08 9.97
CA TYR A 482 7.70 -8.83 10.48
C TYR A 482 8.75 -9.65 9.73
N ASP A 483 8.48 -10.93 9.53
CA ASP A 483 9.45 -11.85 8.94
C ASP A 483 9.80 -11.44 7.50
N TYR A 484 11.08 -11.56 7.17
CA TYR A 484 11.71 -11.26 5.88
C TYR A 484 11.70 -9.77 5.52
N SER A 485 11.49 -8.90 6.50
CA SER A 485 11.48 -7.45 6.33
C SER A 485 12.85 -6.80 6.56
N LEU A 486 13.02 -5.57 6.07
CA LEU A 486 14.17 -4.74 6.43
C LEU A 486 14.23 -4.50 7.95
N VAL A 487 13.07 -4.37 8.59
CA VAL A 487 12.97 -4.17 10.05
C VAL A 487 13.52 -5.39 10.80
N GLU A 488 13.18 -6.61 10.38
CA GLU A 488 13.77 -7.83 10.94
C GLU A 488 15.28 -7.83 10.76
N ILE A 489 15.78 -7.58 9.54
CA ILE A 489 17.22 -7.58 9.25
C ILE A 489 17.97 -6.63 10.20
N LEU A 490 17.48 -5.40 10.38
CA LEU A 490 18.09 -4.41 11.27
C LEU A 490 18.00 -4.80 12.76
N ASN A 491 16.88 -5.39 13.18
CA ASN A 491 16.78 -5.95 14.52
C ASN A 491 17.78 -7.08 14.75
N ARG A 492 17.98 -7.96 13.76
CA ARG A 492 18.95 -9.05 13.85
C ARG A 492 20.39 -8.53 13.87
N PHE A 493 20.68 -7.43 13.19
CA PHE A 493 21.95 -6.68 13.35
C PHE A 493 22.12 -6.06 14.74
N GLY A 494 21.06 -6.01 15.55
CA GLY A 494 21.09 -5.55 16.94
C GLY A 494 20.62 -4.13 17.15
N TYR A 495 19.89 -3.53 16.20
CA TYR A 495 19.36 -2.17 16.32
C TYR A 495 17.87 -2.18 16.63
N ASN A 496 17.43 -1.23 17.44
CA ASN A 496 16.02 -0.88 17.43
C ASN A 496 15.71 -0.14 16.13
N VAL A 497 14.48 -0.29 15.65
CA VAL A 497 14.01 0.36 14.43
C VAL A 497 12.81 1.23 14.77
N TYR A 498 12.85 2.46 14.29
CA TYR A 498 11.78 3.43 14.45
C TYR A 498 11.39 4.02 13.10
N GLY A 499 10.21 4.61 13.02
CA GLY A 499 9.83 5.46 11.90
C GLY A 499 8.41 5.99 12.06
N PHE A 500 7.95 6.73 11.08
CA PHE A 500 6.60 7.29 11.07
C PHE A 500 6.08 7.42 9.65
N ASP A 501 4.76 7.55 9.53
CA ASP A 501 4.11 7.89 8.27
C ASP A 501 4.27 9.40 8.04
N ASN A 502 4.91 9.80 6.94
CA ASN A 502 5.05 11.20 6.53
C ASN A 502 3.66 11.88 6.48
N GLN A 503 3.59 13.20 6.74
CA GLN A 503 2.33 13.93 6.64
C GLN A 503 1.63 13.69 5.28
N SER A 504 0.30 13.63 5.31
CA SER A 504 -0.56 13.34 4.15
C SER A 504 -0.38 11.94 3.53
N GLN A 505 0.31 11.04 4.21
CA GLN A 505 0.57 9.66 3.79
C GLN A 505 0.29 8.67 4.92
N GLY A 506 -0.01 7.42 4.57
CA GLY A 506 -0.34 6.40 5.57
C GLY A 506 -1.51 6.80 6.47
N LEU A 507 -1.30 6.63 7.77
CA LEU A 507 -2.25 6.95 8.83
C LEU A 507 -2.06 8.35 9.44
N SER A 508 -1.11 9.14 8.92
CA SER A 508 -0.82 10.49 9.38
C SER A 508 -1.78 11.53 8.80
N GLU A 509 -2.01 12.58 9.59
CA GLU A 509 -2.88 13.70 9.19
C GLU A 509 -2.28 14.53 8.04
N SER A 510 -3.14 15.32 7.40
CA SER A 510 -2.81 16.14 6.25
C SER A 510 -3.29 17.57 6.44
N VAL A 511 -2.54 18.53 5.90
CA VAL A 511 -2.96 19.95 5.83
C VAL A 511 -4.09 20.20 4.82
N ALA A 512 -4.30 19.26 3.89
CA ALA A 512 -5.28 19.36 2.81
C ALA A 512 -5.96 18.01 2.57
N VAL A 513 -7.10 18.03 1.87
CA VAL A 513 -7.81 16.81 1.43
C VAL A 513 -6.97 16.02 0.42
N THR A 514 -6.24 16.75 -0.45
CA THR A 514 -5.33 16.17 -1.43
C THR A 514 -4.22 15.37 -0.73
N LYS A 515 -4.10 14.10 -1.10
CA LYS A 515 -3.08 13.17 -0.56
C LYS A 515 -1.69 13.50 -1.12
N CYS A 516 -0.65 13.11 -0.37
CA CYS A 516 0.74 13.42 -0.71
C CYS A 516 1.00 14.93 -0.88
N TYR A 517 0.25 15.76 -0.16
CA TYR A 517 0.31 17.22 -0.26
C TYR A 517 0.84 17.84 1.03
N VAL A 518 1.76 18.78 0.88
CA VAL A 518 2.37 19.56 1.97
C VAL A 518 2.40 21.03 1.62
N ASN A 519 2.48 21.90 2.64
CA ASN A 519 2.61 23.33 2.41
C ASN A 519 4.00 23.68 1.89
N ASP A 520 5.02 23.17 2.56
CA ASP A 520 6.43 23.27 2.20
C ASP A 520 7.11 21.90 2.33
N PHE A 521 8.09 21.59 1.46
CA PHE A 521 8.84 20.33 1.58
C PHE A 521 9.65 20.25 2.90
N LYS A 522 10.08 21.39 3.44
CA LYS A 522 10.77 21.49 4.73
C LYS A 522 9.90 21.08 5.91
N ASP A 523 8.58 21.02 5.76
CA ASP A 523 7.70 20.46 6.81
C ASP A 523 8.10 19.00 7.12
N HIS A 524 8.31 18.17 6.08
CA HIS A 524 8.82 16.80 6.25
C HIS A 524 10.20 16.75 6.94
N VAL A 525 11.07 17.71 6.63
CA VAL A 525 12.42 17.79 7.18
C VAL A 525 12.35 18.08 8.68
N HIS A 526 11.50 19.02 9.09
CA HIS A 526 11.27 19.30 10.50
C HIS A 526 10.61 18.12 11.23
N ASP A 527 9.67 17.41 10.60
CA ASP A 527 9.07 16.20 11.18
C ASP A 527 10.15 15.16 11.55
N VAL A 528 11.10 14.90 10.65
CA VAL A 528 12.21 13.95 10.89
C VAL A 528 13.11 14.43 12.02
N ILE A 529 13.49 15.72 12.02
CA ILE A 529 14.34 16.28 13.07
C ILE A 529 13.66 16.16 14.45
N GLN A 530 12.37 16.48 14.54
CA GLN A 530 11.60 16.32 15.77
C GLN A 530 11.55 14.86 16.21
N PHE A 531 11.28 13.94 15.28
CA PHE A 531 11.16 12.53 15.62
C PHE A 531 12.48 11.93 16.10
N VAL A 532 13.61 12.33 15.53
CA VAL A 532 14.95 11.97 16.05
C VAL A 532 15.13 12.42 17.49
N SER A 533 14.72 13.66 17.85
CA SER A 533 14.76 14.14 19.23
C SER A 533 13.86 13.31 20.16
N ILE A 534 12.64 12.97 19.74
CA ILE A 534 11.70 12.13 20.50
C ILE A 534 12.31 10.75 20.81
N VAL A 535 12.88 10.09 19.79
CA VAL A 535 13.51 8.77 19.95
C VAL A 535 14.69 8.85 20.91
N LYS A 536 15.60 9.81 20.70
CA LYS A 536 16.79 9.98 21.55
C LYS A 536 16.46 10.33 23.01
N ARG A 537 15.36 11.02 23.26
CA ARG A 537 14.87 11.32 24.62
C ARG A 537 14.09 10.16 25.27
N GLY A 538 13.90 9.05 24.57
CA GLY A 538 13.12 7.91 25.07
C GLY A 538 11.63 8.23 25.25
N LYS A 539 11.07 9.10 24.38
CA LYS A 539 9.71 9.62 24.48
C LYS A 539 8.76 9.10 23.40
N PHE A 540 9.10 7.97 22.77
CA PHE A 540 8.31 7.40 21.66
C PHE A 540 6.84 7.14 22.05
N GLU A 541 6.59 6.63 23.25
CA GLU A 541 5.26 6.28 23.75
C GLU A 541 4.43 7.51 24.17
N ASP A 542 5.02 8.70 24.22
CA ASP A 542 4.35 9.93 24.66
C ASP A 542 3.69 10.64 23.47
N SER A 543 2.42 10.32 23.20
CA SER A 543 1.68 10.92 22.08
C SER A 543 1.31 12.39 22.27
N SER A 544 1.66 12.97 23.42
CA SER A 544 1.50 14.40 23.70
C SER A 544 2.68 15.25 23.21
N GLU A 545 3.76 14.63 22.73
CA GLU A 545 4.96 15.31 22.22
C GLU A 545 4.63 16.30 21.09
N LYS A 546 5.21 17.50 21.19
CA LYS A 546 5.00 18.64 20.26
C LYS A 546 6.34 19.23 19.84
N TRP A 547 6.32 19.98 18.75
CA TRP A 547 7.51 20.70 18.29
C TRP A 547 8.05 21.64 19.39
N ASN A 548 9.32 21.50 19.70
CA ASN A 548 10.05 22.38 20.60
C ASN A 548 11.48 22.55 20.09
N GLU A 549 11.84 23.77 19.73
CA GLU A 549 13.11 24.08 19.09
C GLU A 549 14.33 23.83 19.99
N ASP A 550 14.21 24.08 21.30
CA ASP A 550 15.31 23.84 22.24
C ASP A 550 15.58 22.34 22.46
N LEU A 551 14.53 21.53 22.51
CA LEU A 551 14.65 20.07 22.57
C LEU A 551 15.21 19.46 21.28
N VAL A 552 15.11 20.22 20.19
CA VAL A 552 15.54 19.80 18.86
C VAL A 552 16.96 20.26 18.54
N TYR A 553 17.38 21.49 18.82
CA TYR A 553 18.68 22.01 18.36
C TYR A 553 19.73 22.20 19.46
N LYS A 554 19.36 22.07 20.74
CA LYS A 554 20.26 22.32 21.88
C LYS A 554 20.45 21.09 22.77
N ASN A 555 19.36 20.47 23.19
CA ASN A 555 19.37 19.46 24.25
C ASN A 555 19.19 18.03 23.73
N ILE A 556 19.91 17.64 22.67
CA ILE A 556 19.80 16.29 22.11
C ILE A 556 20.75 15.31 22.83
N PRO A 557 20.23 14.18 23.35
CA PRO A 557 21.05 13.10 23.87
C PRO A 557 21.99 12.47 22.83
N THR A 558 23.16 12.04 23.26
CA THR A 558 24.22 11.43 22.40
C THR A 558 24.74 10.10 22.96
N ASP A 559 24.07 9.58 23.99
CA ASP A 559 24.41 8.34 24.69
C ASP A 559 24.23 7.09 23.83
N LYS A 560 23.38 7.17 22.80
CA LYS A 560 23.06 6.05 21.92
C LYS A 560 23.26 6.37 20.45
N LYS A 561 23.94 5.45 19.74
CA LYS A 561 24.14 5.56 18.30
C LYS A 561 22.79 5.61 17.59
N THR A 562 22.60 6.60 16.72
CA THR A 562 21.36 6.82 15.98
C THR A 562 21.65 6.97 14.49
N PHE A 563 20.99 6.19 13.65
CA PHE A 563 21.17 6.22 12.19
C PHE A 563 19.87 6.61 11.48
N LEU A 564 19.98 7.30 10.37
CA LEU A 564 18.84 7.57 9.47
C LEU A 564 18.93 6.69 8.23
N HIS A 565 17.81 6.11 7.82
CA HIS A 565 17.70 5.39 6.55
C HIS A 565 16.49 5.92 5.77
N GLY A 566 16.75 6.62 4.68
CA GLY A 566 15.71 7.13 3.78
C GLY A 566 15.58 6.31 2.49
N HIS A 567 14.35 6.05 2.07
CA HIS A 567 14.06 5.45 0.76
C HIS A 567 13.36 6.45 -0.16
N SER A 568 13.77 6.56 -1.43
CA SER A 568 13.11 7.43 -2.42
C SER A 568 13.02 8.88 -1.92
N MET A 569 11.83 9.49 -1.89
CA MET A 569 11.60 10.80 -1.27
C MET A 569 12.13 10.89 0.17
N GLY A 570 12.00 9.82 0.96
CA GLY A 570 12.55 9.74 2.31
C GLY A 570 14.07 9.87 2.34
N GLY A 571 14.76 9.42 1.29
CA GLY A 571 16.20 9.67 1.08
C GLY A 571 16.51 11.17 0.98
N ASN A 572 15.72 11.92 0.21
CA ASN A 572 15.88 13.37 0.13
C ASN A 572 15.63 14.05 1.49
N ILE A 573 14.55 13.65 2.18
CA ILE A 573 14.17 14.20 3.48
C ILE A 573 15.30 14.01 4.51
N VAL A 574 15.89 12.81 4.62
CA VAL A 574 16.95 12.56 5.61
C VAL A 574 18.25 13.33 5.31
N PHE A 575 18.60 13.52 4.03
CA PHE A 575 19.74 14.37 3.66
C PHE A 575 19.47 15.83 4.06
N GLN A 576 18.30 16.36 3.72
CA GLN A 576 17.94 17.71 4.11
C GLN A 576 17.78 17.88 5.62
N ALA A 577 17.38 16.84 6.36
CA ALA A 577 17.30 16.87 7.82
C ALA A 577 18.68 17.04 8.45
N VAL A 578 19.71 16.36 7.92
CA VAL A 578 21.09 16.57 8.34
C VAL A 578 21.53 18.01 8.04
N GLN A 579 21.33 18.49 6.81
CA GLN A 579 21.72 19.83 6.39
C GLN A 579 21.03 20.92 7.22
N GLU A 580 19.71 20.79 7.42
CA GLU A 580 18.91 21.74 8.19
C GLU A 580 19.27 21.70 9.67
N PHE A 581 19.57 20.52 10.22
CA PHE A 581 20.01 20.40 11.59
C PHE A 581 21.30 21.17 11.84
N TYR A 582 22.37 20.86 11.11
CA TYR A 582 23.70 21.45 11.37
C TYR A 582 23.78 22.93 10.99
N LYS A 583 22.86 23.42 10.16
CA LYS A 583 22.68 24.85 9.92
C LYS A 583 22.21 25.62 11.16
N ASN A 584 21.39 25.00 12.02
CA ASN A 584 20.72 25.66 13.14
C ASN A 584 21.22 25.23 14.53
N ALA A 585 21.89 24.09 14.63
CA ALA A 585 22.24 23.48 15.91
C ALA A 585 23.41 24.18 16.63
N GLU A 586 23.39 24.13 17.96
CA GLU A 586 24.49 24.67 18.77
C GLU A 586 25.78 23.88 18.55
N LYS A 587 26.92 24.57 18.62
CA LYS A 587 28.23 23.96 18.43
C LYS A 587 28.47 22.83 19.43
N GLY A 588 28.81 21.65 18.94
CA GLY A 588 29.05 20.46 19.75
C GLY A 588 27.87 19.52 19.89
N THR A 589 26.70 19.88 19.35
CA THR A 589 25.57 18.94 19.21
C THR A 589 25.83 17.94 18.08
N LYS A 590 25.24 16.73 18.20
CA LYS A 590 25.36 15.66 17.21
C LYS A 590 23.98 15.13 16.84
N PHE A 591 23.63 15.24 15.57
CA PHE A 591 22.32 14.80 15.08
C PHE A 591 22.20 13.29 15.04
N VAL A 592 23.08 12.63 14.28
CA VAL A 592 23.08 11.19 13.97
C VAL A 592 24.51 10.69 13.76
N ASP A 593 24.67 9.37 13.81
CA ASP A 593 25.94 8.65 13.69
C ASP A 593 26.19 8.10 12.28
N GLY A 594 25.18 8.14 11.41
CA GLY A 594 25.32 7.83 10.00
C GLY A 594 24.01 7.90 9.25
N LEU A 595 24.11 7.88 7.92
CA LEU A 595 22.98 8.02 7.00
C LEU A 595 23.02 6.95 5.91
N ILE A 596 21.88 6.36 5.62
CA ILE A 596 21.69 5.37 4.56
C ILE A 596 20.60 5.89 3.61
N GLY A 597 20.89 5.92 2.31
CA GLY A 597 19.94 6.26 1.26
C GLY A 597 19.80 5.11 0.28
N THR A 598 18.59 4.57 0.15
CA THR A 598 18.25 3.54 -0.84
C THR A 598 17.36 4.14 -1.93
N SER A 599 17.81 4.11 -3.19
CA SER A 599 17.15 4.78 -4.31
C SER A 599 16.79 6.24 -3.98
N ALA A 600 17.68 6.95 -3.29
CA ALA A 600 17.38 8.27 -2.74
C ALA A 600 17.02 9.27 -3.85
N MET A 601 15.91 10.00 -3.67
CA MET A 601 15.41 11.00 -4.62
C MET A 601 16.26 12.28 -4.60
N LEU A 602 17.49 12.18 -5.11
CA LEU A 602 18.42 13.30 -5.22
C LEU A 602 18.42 13.92 -6.63
N SER A 603 17.79 13.26 -7.60
CA SER A 603 17.53 13.79 -8.94
C SER A 603 16.27 13.17 -9.55
N LEU A 604 15.50 14.01 -10.25
CA LEU A 604 14.32 13.64 -11.04
C LEU A 604 14.49 13.99 -12.53
N GLU A 605 15.72 14.23 -12.99
CA GLU A 605 15.98 14.59 -14.40
C GLU A 605 15.51 13.51 -15.37
N ASN A 606 15.59 12.24 -14.97
CA ASN A 606 15.07 11.09 -15.74
C ASN A 606 13.55 11.18 -16.03
N ARG A 607 12.79 11.92 -15.22
CA ARG A 607 11.33 12.12 -15.42
C ARG A 607 11.01 13.15 -16.51
N VAL A 608 12.01 13.92 -16.94
CA VAL A 608 11.92 14.96 -17.98
C VAL A 608 12.49 14.44 -19.32
N ASP A 609 12.06 13.23 -19.65
CA ASP A 609 12.51 12.39 -20.77
C ASP A 609 12.11 12.92 -22.16
N THR A 610 10.98 13.62 -22.26
CA THR A 610 10.45 14.14 -23.54
C THR A 610 10.69 15.63 -23.72
N THR A 611 10.79 16.08 -24.98
CA THR A 611 10.91 17.51 -25.33
C THR A 611 9.75 18.33 -24.75
N PHE A 612 8.53 17.78 -24.78
CA PHE A 612 7.36 18.43 -24.17
C PHE A 612 7.54 18.66 -22.67
N LYS A 613 7.96 17.65 -21.89
CA LYS A 613 8.21 17.81 -20.46
C LYS A 613 9.35 18.80 -20.17
N ARG A 614 10.40 18.83 -21.01
CA ARG A 614 11.53 19.77 -20.85
C ARG A 614 11.08 21.23 -21.02
N VAL A 615 10.24 21.49 -22.02
CA VAL A 615 9.71 22.83 -22.30
C VAL A 615 8.65 23.26 -21.28
N THR A 616 7.87 22.32 -20.72
CA THR A 616 6.82 22.64 -19.74
C THR A 616 7.32 22.75 -18.30
N LYS A 617 8.46 22.13 -17.95
CA LYS A 617 9.04 22.19 -16.59
C LYS A 617 9.16 23.63 -16.03
N PRO A 618 9.65 24.65 -16.76
CA PRO A 618 9.71 26.02 -16.25
C PRO A 618 8.35 26.62 -15.85
N PHE A 619 7.26 26.16 -16.46
CA PHE A 619 5.90 26.62 -16.16
C PHE A 619 5.25 25.88 -14.98
N LEU A 620 5.87 24.80 -14.48
CA LEU A 620 5.33 24.00 -13.39
C LEU A 620 5.09 24.83 -12.11
N GLY A 621 5.98 25.79 -11.82
CA GLY A 621 5.81 26.69 -10.67
C GLY A 621 4.54 27.56 -10.78
N LEU A 622 4.21 28.03 -11.98
CA LEU A 622 2.98 28.79 -12.24
C LEU A 622 1.74 27.91 -12.06
N LEU A 623 1.77 26.66 -12.54
CA LEU A 623 0.67 25.70 -12.35
C LEU A 623 0.50 25.31 -10.89
N ALA A 624 1.59 25.07 -10.18
CA ALA A 624 1.59 24.79 -8.75
C ALA A 624 1.04 25.96 -7.92
N TRP A 625 1.19 27.20 -8.40
CA TRP A 625 0.59 28.38 -7.77
C TRP A 625 -0.90 28.56 -8.13
N ALA A 626 -1.26 28.40 -9.41
CA ALA A 626 -2.62 28.65 -9.89
C ALA A 626 -3.62 27.54 -9.54
N VAL A 627 -3.19 26.28 -9.59
CA VAL A 627 -4.02 25.08 -9.38
C VAL A 627 -3.27 24.01 -8.56
N PRO A 628 -2.85 24.32 -7.32
CA PRO A 628 -1.92 23.52 -6.52
C PRO A 628 -2.35 22.06 -6.31
N GLU A 629 -3.65 21.84 -6.13
CA GLU A 629 -4.24 20.55 -5.77
C GLU A 629 -4.68 19.70 -6.97
N VAL A 630 -4.65 20.27 -8.18
CA VAL A 630 -5.06 19.54 -9.39
C VAL A 630 -4.02 18.48 -9.74
N GLY A 631 -4.47 17.24 -9.90
CA GLY A 631 -3.64 16.12 -10.35
C GLY A 631 -3.07 16.38 -11.75
N ASN A 632 -1.76 16.18 -11.91
CA ASN A 632 -1.07 16.45 -13.17
C ASN A 632 -1.53 15.49 -14.28
N PRO A 633 -2.27 15.96 -15.31
CA PRO A 633 -2.79 15.08 -16.36
C PRO A 633 -1.70 14.46 -17.24
N TYR A 634 -0.49 15.02 -17.22
CA TYR A 634 0.66 14.51 -17.97
C TYR A 634 1.43 13.40 -17.23
N GLU A 635 1.07 13.11 -15.98
CA GLU A 635 1.58 11.93 -15.28
C GLU A 635 0.89 10.66 -15.81
N SER A 636 1.71 9.70 -16.23
CA SER A 636 1.24 8.38 -16.63
C SER A 636 0.82 7.58 -15.40
N ASN A 637 -0.36 6.96 -15.46
CA ASN A 637 -0.76 5.96 -14.48
C ASN A 637 0.22 4.77 -14.50
N ASN A 638 0.57 4.29 -13.30
CA ASN A 638 1.35 3.07 -13.11
C ASN A 638 0.56 1.84 -13.61
N ASN A 639 1.29 0.83 -14.10
CA ASN A 639 0.68 -0.44 -14.47
C ASN A 639 0.59 -1.37 -13.26
N TYR A 640 -0.47 -1.22 -12.46
CA TYR A 640 -0.64 -1.98 -11.22
C TYR A 640 -0.89 -3.48 -11.43
N GLY A 641 -1.30 -3.90 -12.64
CA GLY A 641 -1.47 -5.31 -13.02
C GLY A 641 -0.21 -5.99 -13.56
N SER A 642 0.92 -5.29 -13.61
CA SER A 642 2.16 -5.86 -14.16
C SER A 642 2.84 -6.86 -13.22
N PHE A 643 2.91 -6.54 -11.92
CA PHE A 643 3.56 -7.38 -10.91
C PHE A 643 2.69 -7.51 -9.66
N LEU A 644 2.93 -8.55 -8.87
CA LEU A 644 2.20 -8.77 -7.63
C LEU A 644 2.40 -7.60 -6.65
N GLU A 645 3.60 -7.04 -6.57
CA GLU A 645 3.97 -5.99 -5.64
C GLU A 645 3.19 -4.71 -5.90
N THR A 646 3.09 -4.34 -7.18
CA THR A 646 2.30 -3.17 -7.60
C THR A 646 0.81 -3.41 -7.36
N PHE A 647 0.33 -4.63 -7.58
CA PHE A 647 -1.05 -5.00 -7.31
C PHE A 647 -1.39 -4.95 -5.82
N ILE A 648 -0.50 -5.45 -4.96
CA ILE A 648 -0.67 -5.38 -3.50
C ILE A 648 -0.72 -3.93 -3.04
N ARG A 649 0.22 -3.09 -3.50
CA ARG A 649 0.22 -1.64 -3.17
C ARG A 649 -1.06 -0.95 -3.64
N TYR A 650 -1.54 -1.28 -4.84
CA TYR A 650 -2.79 -0.71 -5.36
C TYR A 650 -4.01 -1.04 -4.49
N ASN A 651 -4.05 -2.23 -3.91
CA ASN A 651 -5.12 -2.68 -3.02
C ASN A 651 -4.93 -2.23 -1.56
N ASP A 652 -3.81 -1.59 -1.21
CA ASP A 652 -3.61 -1.05 0.14
C ASP A 652 -4.49 0.19 0.37
N PRO A 653 -5.31 0.24 1.43
CA PRO A 653 -6.16 1.39 1.73
C PRO A 653 -5.41 2.71 1.94
N PHE A 654 -4.15 2.70 2.35
CA PHE A 654 -3.40 3.90 2.69
C PHE A 654 -2.29 4.25 1.68
N TYR A 655 -2.17 3.47 0.60
CA TYR A 655 -1.31 3.78 -0.54
C TYR A 655 -2.02 4.75 -1.50
N TYR A 656 -1.27 5.73 -2.04
CA TYR A 656 -1.81 6.70 -2.98
C TYR A 656 -1.52 6.33 -4.44
N GLY A 657 -2.53 5.78 -5.12
CA GLY A 657 -2.39 5.26 -6.49
C GLY A 657 -2.64 6.25 -7.64
N LYS A 658 -3.24 7.42 -7.39
CA LYS A 658 -3.68 8.41 -8.41
C LYS A 658 -2.56 9.39 -8.80
N ARG A 659 -2.81 10.27 -9.77
CA ARG A 659 -1.86 11.32 -10.21
C ARG A 659 -1.54 12.30 -9.07
N LEU A 660 -0.27 12.65 -8.87
CA LEU A 660 0.15 13.66 -7.90
C LEU A 660 -0.30 15.06 -8.34
N ALA A 661 -0.61 15.89 -7.35
CA ALA A 661 -0.98 17.28 -7.57
C ALA A 661 0.20 18.11 -8.10
N PHE A 662 -0.08 19.18 -8.85
CA PHE A 662 0.96 20.05 -9.41
C PHE A 662 1.91 20.60 -8.35
N LYS A 663 1.38 21.03 -7.20
CA LYS A 663 2.22 21.50 -6.09
C LYS A 663 3.12 20.40 -5.53
N THR A 664 2.60 19.18 -5.37
CA THR A 664 3.43 18.04 -4.94
C THR A 664 4.59 17.82 -5.90
N ILE A 665 4.32 17.74 -7.21
CA ILE A 665 5.37 17.52 -8.21
C ILE A 665 6.40 18.65 -8.20
N TYR A 666 5.94 19.90 -8.13
CA TYR A 666 6.83 21.06 -8.02
C TYR A 666 7.73 20.97 -6.79
N SER A 667 7.17 20.65 -5.63
CA SER A 667 7.93 20.47 -4.38
C SER A 667 8.98 19.36 -4.49
N LEU A 668 8.70 18.25 -5.17
CA LEU A 668 9.68 17.17 -5.36
C LEU A 668 10.86 17.62 -6.25
N PHE A 669 10.61 18.38 -7.33
CA PHE A 669 11.68 18.94 -8.16
C PHE A 669 12.51 19.97 -7.42
N THR A 670 11.85 20.85 -6.67
CA THR A 670 12.52 21.86 -5.84
C THR A 670 13.36 21.18 -4.76
N ALA A 671 12.85 20.14 -4.10
CA ALA A 671 13.61 19.37 -3.11
C ALA A 671 14.90 18.74 -3.67
N CYS A 672 14.88 18.25 -4.92
CA CYS A 672 16.09 17.77 -5.59
C CYS A 672 17.07 18.92 -5.89
N THR A 673 16.58 20.13 -6.11
CA THR A 673 17.44 21.30 -6.32
C THR A 673 18.06 21.75 -4.99
N GLU A 674 17.23 21.88 -3.95
CA GLU A 674 17.65 22.35 -2.62
C GLU A 674 18.69 21.43 -1.98
N VAL A 675 18.50 20.10 -2.01
CA VAL A 675 19.42 19.15 -1.39
C VAL A 675 20.84 19.21 -1.96
N ASN A 676 20.98 19.63 -3.22
CA ASN A 676 22.26 19.70 -3.94
C ASN A 676 22.90 21.11 -3.93
N LYS A 677 22.25 22.13 -3.35
CA LYS A 677 22.82 23.48 -3.29
C LYS A 677 24.09 23.53 -2.43
N ASP A 678 25.11 24.23 -2.91
CA ASP A 678 26.40 24.37 -2.20
C ASP A 678 26.23 24.89 -0.76
N GLU A 679 25.30 25.83 -0.52
CA GLU A 679 25.00 26.34 0.82
C GLU A 679 24.46 25.27 1.77
N ASN A 680 23.70 24.29 1.26
CA ASN A 680 23.17 23.19 2.05
C ASN A 680 24.20 22.07 2.20
N ILE A 681 24.97 21.77 1.15
CA ILE A 681 26.11 20.84 1.21
C ILE A 681 27.15 21.31 2.23
N ALA A 682 27.39 22.62 2.35
CA ALA A 682 28.29 23.18 3.35
C ALA A 682 27.88 22.87 4.80
N ASN A 683 26.58 22.59 5.03
CA ASN A 683 26.06 22.18 6.33
C ASN A 683 26.04 20.65 6.51
N TYR A 684 26.49 19.86 5.53
CA TYR A 684 26.60 18.41 5.66
C TYR A 684 27.97 18.03 6.27
N PRO A 685 28.03 17.33 7.41
CA PRO A 685 29.30 16.99 8.03
C PRO A 685 30.13 16.05 7.16
N LYS A 686 31.40 16.41 6.91
CA LYS A 686 32.32 15.61 6.06
C LYS A 686 32.68 14.25 6.65
N ASP A 687 32.56 14.10 7.96
CA ASP A 687 32.87 12.90 8.73
C ASP A 687 31.65 12.05 9.08
N LEU A 688 30.45 12.40 8.59
CA LEU A 688 29.25 11.59 8.76
C LEU A 688 29.27 10.37 7.83
N PRO A 689 29.35 9.13 8.36
CA PRO A 689 29.29 7.93 7.54
C PRO A 689 28.01 7.90 6.72
N THR A 690 28.15 7.69 5.42
CA THR A 690 27.02 7.75 4.48
C THR A 690 27.07 6.60 3.49
N LEU A 691 25.97 5.86 3.35
CA LEU A 691 25.81 4.80 2.36
C LEU A 691 24.69 5.16 1.38
N LEU A 692 25.01 5.14 0.09
CA LEU A 692 24.03 5.28 -0.98
C LEU A 692 23.98 3.99 -1.80
N ILE A 693 22.81 3.36 -1.91
CA ILE A 693 22.58 2.18 -2.75
C ILE A 693 21.49 2.54 -3.77
N HIS A 694 21.76 2.36 -5.06
CA HIS A 694 20.84 2.78 -6.11
C HIS A 694 20.95 1.86 -7.34
N SER A 695 19.82 1.51 -7.93
CA SER A 695 19.78 0.78 -9.21
C SER A 695 20.14 1.71 -10.37
N LYS A 696 20.96 1.22 -11.30
CA LYS A 696 21.49 1.97 -12.43
C LYS A 696 20.41 2.56 -13.34
N ASP A 697 19.38 1.78 -13.63
CA ASP A 697 18.33 2.14 -14.59
C ASP A 697 16.97 2.40 -13.90
N ASP A 698 17.01 2.90 -12.66
CA ASP A 698 15.82 3.29 -11.90
C ASP A 698 14.98 4.35 -12.67
N TYR A 699 13.75 3.97 -13.01
CA TYR A 699 12.83 4.77 -13.81
C TYR A 699 12.00 5.79 -12.99
N ILE A 700 12.13 5.77 -11.66
CA ILE A 700 11.41 6.66 -10.74
C ILE A 700 12.32 7.79 -10.28
N CYS A 701 13.53 7.49 -9.80
CA CYS A 701 14.53 8.47 -9.36
C CYS A 701 15.85 8.19 -10.07
N GLY A 702 16.53 9.22 -10.56
CA GLY A 702 17.73 9.01 -11.36
C GLY A 702 18.96 8.68 -10.50
N VAL A 703 19.65 7.57 -10.81
CA VAL A 703 20.92 7.16 -10.15
C VAL A 703 21.96 8.28 -10.09
N LYS A 704 21.98 9.13 -11.13
CA LYS A 704 22.87 10.28 -11.24
C LYS A 704 22.84 11.16 -9.99
N GLY A 705 21.68 11.37 -9.36
CA GLY A 705 21.60 12.17 -8.15
C GLY A 705 22.39 11.59 -6.98
N SER A 706 22.30 10.28 -6.75
CA SER A 706 23.10 9.60 -5.70
C SER A 706 24.58 9.56 -6.04
N LYS A 707 24.91 9.35 -7.32
CA LYS A 707 26.29 9.34 -7.78
C LYS A 707 26.95 10.71 -7.62
N ASP A 708 26.31 11.78 -8.09
CA ASP A 708 26.83 13.15 -7.99
C ASP A 708 26.97 13.58 -6.52
N MET A 709 26.01 13.20 -5.65
CA MET A 709 26.12 13.44 -4.21
C MET A 709 27.39 12.82 -3.61
N ALA A 710 27.68 11.56 -3.93
CA ALA A 710 28.85 10.86 -3.39
C ALA A 710 30.17 11.33 -4.02
N GLU A 711 30.23 11.40 -5.35
CA GLU A 711 31.46 11.54 -6.11
C GLU A 711 31.82 13.00 -6.42
N GLN A 712 30.88 13.94 -6.32
CA GLN A 712 31.11 15.36 -6.62
C GLN A 712 30.91 16.22 -5.36
N HIS A 713 29.74 16.17 -4.74
CA HIS A 713 29.41 17.03 -3.60
C HIS A 713 30.15 16.62 -2.31
N LEU A 714 30.25 15.31 -2.05
CA LEU A 714 30.92 14.77 -0.85
C LEU A 714 32.26 14.08 -1.14
N LYS A 715 32.89 14.40 -2.27
CA LYS A 715 34.14 13.77 -2.75
C LYS A 715 35.31 13.83 -1.76
N ASP A 716 35.33 14.82 -0.87
CA ASP A 716 36.37 15.00 0.14
C ASP A 716 36.17 14.08 1.36
N SER A 717 35.04 13.39 1.46
CA SER A 717 34.73 12.47 2.55
C SER A 717 35.24 11.06 2.25
N ASN A 718 35.95 10.46 3.21
CA ASN A 718 36.41 9.08 3.16
C ASN A 718 35.44 8.07 3.81
N VAL A 719 34.30 8.55 4.30
CA VAL A 719 33.25 7.74 4.96
C VAL A 719 31.95 7.69 4.16
N VAL A 720 31.95 8.24 2.95
CA VAL A 720 30.86 8.12 1.99
C VAL A 720 31.12 6.92 1.07
N GLN A 721 30.12 6.06 0.93
CA GLN A 721 30.14 4.90 0.05
C GLN A 721 28.94 4.94 -0.90
N PHE A 722 29.21 4.73 -2.20
CA PHE A 722 28.18 4.57 -3.22
C PHE A 722 28.22 3.14 -3.79
N VAL A 723 27.04 2.53 -3.91
CA VAL A 723 26.82 1.20 -4.48
C VAL A 723 25.80 1.34 -5.61
N GLU A 724 26.26 1.08 -6.83
CA GLU A 724 25.41 1.04 -8.02
C GLU A 724 25.06 -0.42 -8.32
N LEU A 725 23.77 -0.75 -8.27
CA LEU A 725 23.24 -2.08 -8.60
C LEU A 725 22.76 -2.12 -10.06
N GLY A 726 22.87 -3.27 -10.72
CA GLY A 726 22.26 -3.46 -12.04
C GLY A 726 20.73 -3.41 -12.00
N GLY A 727 20.11 -3.13 -13.14
CA GLY A 727 18.66 -3.23 -13.35
C GLY A 727 17.86 -1.95 -13.06
N THR A 728 16.53 -2.08 -13.13
CA THR A 728 15.58 -0.95 -13.19
C THR A 728 14.76 -0.76 -11.91
N PHE A 729 15.02 -1.56 -10.87
CA PHE A 729 14.10 -1.67 -9.74
C PHE A 729 14.29 -0.55 -8.72
N HIS A 730 13.20 0.19 -8.46
CA HIS A 730 13.21 1.28 -7.50
C HIS A 730 13.12 0.79 -6.05
N TYR A 731 12.27 -0.19 -5.76
CA TYR A 731 11.83 -0.55 -4.40
C TYR A 731 12.81 -1.45 -3.64
N LEU A 732 14.05 -0.97 -3.49
CA LEU A 732 15.17 -1.71 -2.90
C LEU A 732 14.99 -2.14 -1.44
N THR A 733 13.97 -1.63 -0.73
CA THR A 733 13.66 -1.99 0.66
C THR A 733 12.68 -3.14 0.79
N LEU A 734 12.11 -3.61 -0.32
CA LEU A 734 11.18 -4.75 -0.31
C LEU A 734 11.95 -6.08 -0.20
N PRO A 735 11.36 -7.12 0.44
CA PRO A 735 12.02 -8.40 0.70
C PRO A 735 12.76 -8.95 -0.52
N GLN A 736 12.10 -9.08 -1.67
CA GLN A 736 12.71 -9.63 -2.89
C GLN A 736 13.95 -8.89 -3.42
N ALA A 737 14.12 -7.60 -3.09
CA ALA A 737 15.33 -6.86 -3.43
C ALA A 737 16.38 -6.87 -2.30
N MET A 738 15.97 -7.19 -1.06
CA MET A 738 16.87 -7.19 0.09
C MET A 738 18.04 -8.16 -0.07
N VAL A 739 17.92 -9.24 -0.86
CA VAL A 739 19.05 -10.11 -1.19
C VAL A 739 20.24 -9.38 -1.81
N PHE A 740 19.97 -8.33 -2.59
CA PHE A 740 21.00 -7.54 -3.25
C PHE A 740 21.49 -6.37 -2.38
N VAL A 741 20.75 -6.02 -1.32
CA VAL A 741 21.01 -4.82 -0.49
C VAL A 741 21.64 -5.18 0.85
N GLU A 742 21.23 -6.30 1.44
CA GLU A 742 21.57 -6.70 2.80
C GLU A 742 23.08 -6.85 3.03
N SER A 743 23.81 -7.43 2.08
CA SER A 743 25.27 -7.60 2.19
C SER A 743 26.03 -6.27 2.25
N HIS A 744 25.51 -5.21 1.61
CA HIS A 744 26.07 -3.87 1.66
C HIS A 744 25.75 -3.18 2.99
N LEU A 745 24.52 -3.32 3.47
CA LEU A 745 24.13 -2.82 4.80
C LEU A 745 24.99 -3.48 5.89
N LYS A 746 25.17 -4.81 5.80
CA LYS A 746 26.00 -5.61 6.71
C LYS A 746 27.40 -5.02 6.84
N LYS A 747 28.13 -4.94 5.73
CA LYS A 747 29.51 -4.42 5.68
C LYS A 747 29.62 -2.99 6.23
N TRP A 748 28.60 -2.17 5.98
CA TRP A 748 28.59 -0.79 6.44
C TRP A 748 28.37 -0.69 7.95
N PHE A 749 27.42 -1.45 8.52
CA PHE A 749 27.20 -1.51 9.97
C PHE A 749 28.36 -2.18 10.71
N GLU A 750 29.07 -3.15 10.13
CA GLU A 750 30.31 -3.68 10.75
C GLU A 750 31.38 -2.61 10.93
N LYS A 751 31.44 -1.63 10.02
CA LYS A 751 32.43 -0.56 10.03
C LYS A 751 32.04 0.64 10.89
N HIS A 752 30.76 0.99 10.92
CA HIS A 752 30.27 2.25 11.50
C HIS A 752 29.27 2.06 12.67
N GLY A 753 28.72 0.86 12.80
CA GLY A 753 27.58 0.49 13.64
C GLY A 753 27.84 0.36 15.13
#